data_AF-A0A256ZL91-F1
#
_entry.id   AF-A0A256ZL91-F1
#
_cell.length_a   1.000
_cell.length_b   1.000
_cell.length_c   1.000
_cell.angle_alpha   90.00
_cell.angle_beta   90.00
_cell.angle_gamma   90.00
#
_symmetry.space_group_name_H-M   'P 1'
#
loop_
_entity.id
_entity.type
_entity.pdbx_description
1 polymer ?
#
loop_
_entity_poly.entity_id
_entity_poly.type
_entity_poly.pdbx_seq_one_letter_code
_entity_poly.pdbx_strand_id
1 'polypeptide(L)'
;MRFLITGGAGFMGSNFVRFILRNYSDVDVIVYDKLTYAGRKENLHDVWNDRRFSFIKADICDEKTLTQVVKEYEPSVVVNFAAESVTADTIVYVHENGVISVKTIAEFFDELKARYGVLSDGFYEVVEVPSYANIRVLGYYAGMGHWIKVKKITRHPYKGTVVRIRQRWGEVTLTPNHSIYDASLKLTTPTEVAEVLAVRKLNYLPRPINELSINIHNSTLEGEYIRVKRSKCSLKRSFNVKRERDEIKALLKLIAAYIAEGWISYNGLEYSVCITNSDIGWLKDIAKGLELISDSSYDFTLRKDCVWQLHIPSKTLYEFLKHYCGVRARNKRMPNFIYRLPYKLQEFFIEQLVKGDGYIYNYRNVEMFKYTTTSRILAAQLGLLLLIMGKNLTYYIRNKETSCEYDIKITNKYWPLHAKRIEKETLSYEGYVYDIELEHVHNFACGLGFIVVHNTHVDRSINEPSPFLRTNVLGTFVILEVVRKYEVPLFIHLSTDEVYGDLPENASASEDYPLRPSSPYSASKASADLLIQGYRRTYGVPVIIVRPCNNYGPYQYPEKLIPKTIIRALHNRPIPIYGKGDQVRDWLFVEDFCEALDLIVRKGRKGEIYNIPGFNEKRNIDVVKAILKLMNKPLSLIKHVADRPGHDRRYSMVGDKIVALGWKPKTKWIEGLRKTINWYLNNAWWWKPLLTDKYFMSETPWETTIKG
;
A
#
# COMPACT_ATOMS: atom_id res chain seq x y z
N MET A 1 29.00 -11.35 -15.86
CA MET A 1 27.76 -10.66 -16.34
C MET A 1 27.16 -9.80 -15.23
N ARG A 2 26.52 -8.66 -15.54
CA ARG A 2 25.82 -7.81 -14.54
C ARG A 2 24.32 -8.13 -14.49
N PHE A 3 23.79 -8.50 -13.32
CA PHE A 3 22.38 -8.85 -13.11
C PHE A 3 21.64 -7.81 -12.27
N LEU A 4 20.53 -7.27 -12.77
CA LEU A 4 19.57 -6.48 -11.99
C LEU A 4 18.31 -7.31 -11.73
N ILE A 5 18.14 -7.78 -10.49
CA ILE A 5 17.08 -8.69 -10.08
C ILE A 5 16.02 -7.92 -9.28
N THR A 6 14.88 -7.62 -9.91
CA THR A 6 13.76 -6.99 -9.18
C THR A 6 12.95 -8.05 -8.42
N GLY A 7 12.54 -7.75 -7.19
CA GLY A 7 11.87 -8.74 -6.33
C GLY A 7 12.81 -9.82 -5.78
N GLY A 8 14.13 -9.58 -5.83
CA GLY A 8 15.18 -10.54 -5.43
C GLY A 8 15.22 -10.88 -3.94
N ALA A 9 14.49 -10.17 -3.07
CA ALA A 9 14.31 -10.56 -1.67
C ALA A 9 13.12 -11.52 -1.46
N GLY A 10 12.36 -11.85 -2.50
CA GLY A 10 11.30 -12.87 -2.47
C GLY A 10 11.82 -14.30 -2.46
N PHE A 11 10.91 -15.28 -2.30
CA PHE A 11 11.24 -16.72 -2.26
C PHE A 11 12.08 -17.18 -3.48
N MET A 12 11.55 -17.11 -4.69
CA MET A 12 12.25 -17.60 -5.90
C MET A 12 13.43 -16.70 -6.27
N GLY A 13 13.28 -15.38 -6.13
CA GLY A 13 14.33 -14.40 -6.41
C GLY A 13 15.57 -14.60 -5.55
N SER A 14 15.41 -14.83 -4.24
CA SER A 14 16.54 -14.99 -3.32
C SER A 14 17.24 -16.35 -3.44
N ASN A 15 16.53 -17.40 -3.86
CA ASN A 15 17.17 -18.66 -4.26
C ASN A 15 17.98 -18.47 -5.55
N PHE A 16 17.47 -17.70 -6.52
CA PHE A 16 18.18 -17.41 -7.77
C PHE A 16 19.43 -16.53 -7.56
N VAL A 17 19.37 -15.51 -6.69
CA VAL A 17 20.53 -14.70 -6.28
C VAL A 17 21.66 -15.59 -5.76
N ARG A 18 21.36 -16.54 -4.86
CA ARG A 18 22.33 -17.52 -4.35
C ARG A 18 22.86 -18.42 -5.46
N PHE A 19 21.98 -18.92 -6.33
CA PHE A 19 22.38 -19.80 -7.42
C PHE A 19 23.39 -19.12 -8.35
N ILE A 20 23.16 -17.86 -8.73
CA ILE A 20 24.08 -17.09 -9.57
C ILE A 20 25.41 -16.84 -8.85
N LEU A 21 25.40 -16.35 -7.60
CA LEU A 21 26.62 -16.06 -6.84
C LEU A 21 27.43 -17.33 -6.49
N ARG A 22 26.78 -18.49 -6.32
CA ARG A 22 27.45 -19.77 -6.00
C ARG A 22 28.13 -20.41 -7.22
N ASN A 23 27.52 -20.33 -8.40
CA ASN A 23 27.97 -21.08 -9.58
C ASN A 23 28.89 -20.28 -10.52
N TYR A 24 28.92 -18.94 -10.42
CA TYR A 24 29.71 -18.07 -11.29
C TYR A 24 30.53 -17.09 -10.47
N SER A 25 31.82 -16.93 -10.79
CA SER A 25 32.72 -15.96 -10.14
C SER A 25 32.72 -14.59 -10.83
N ASP A 26 32.42 -14.56 -12.13
CA ASP A 26 32.50 -13.41 -13.05
C ASP A 26 31.21 -12.56 -13.10
N VAL A 27 30.36 -12.65 -12.09
CA VAL A 27 29.04 -12.01 -12.05
C VAL A 27 28.92 -10.98 -10.95
N ASP A 28 28.22 -9.89 -11.24
CA ASP A 28 27.73 -8.91 -10.27
C ASP A 28 26.20 -9.02 -10.17
N VAL A 29 25.64 -8.76 -9.00
CA VAL A 29 24.20 -8.88 -8.73
C VAL A 29 23.68 -7.71 -7.89
N ILE A 30 22.86 -6.85 -8.49
CA ILE A 30 22.01 -5.89 -7.75
C ILE A 30 20.63 -6.51 -7.56
N VAL A 31 20.19 -6.64 -6.30
CA VAL A 31 18.78 -6.84 -5.96
C VAL A 31 18.09 -5.49 -5.78
N TYR A 32 16.98 -5.30 -6.50
CA TYR A 32 16.13 -4.11 -6.42
C TYR A 32 14.77 -4.52 -5.84
N ASP A 33 14.49 -4.18 -4.59
CA ASP A 33 13.32 -4.72 -3.89
C ASP A 33 12.66 -3.68 -2.96
N LYS A 34 11.32 -3.59 -3.04
CA LYS A 34 10.51 -2.69 -2.23
C LYS A 34 10.44 -3.13 -0.76
N LEU A 35 10.70 -4.41 -0.49
CA LEU A 35 10.47 -5.12 0.77
C LEU A 35 8.99 -5.04 1.19
N THR A 36 8.13 -5.58 0.32
CA THR A 36 6.71 -5.86 0.63
C THR A 36 6.59 -7.10 1.50
N TYR A 37 5.36 -7.53 1.83
CA TYR A 37 5.09 -8.69 2.71
C TYR A 37 5.86 -9.98 2.35
N ALA A 38 6.19 -10.19 1.07
CA ALA A 38 6.91 -11.37 0.59
C ALA A 38 8.44 -11.16 0.44
N GLY A 39 8.93 -9.92 0.50
CA GLY A 39 10.34 -9.57 0.32
C GLY A 39 11.03 -9.25 1.65
N ARG A 40 11.99 -10.08 2.08
CA ARG A 40 12.69 -9.93 3.38
C ARG A 40 14.21 -9.85 3.20
N LYS A 41 14.88 -8.97 3.94
CA LYS A 41 16.37 -8.91 3.95
C LYS A 41 16.99 -10.21 4.50
N GLU A 42 16.25 -10.86 5.39
CA GLU A 42 16.56 -12.15 6.01
C GLU A 42 16.55 -13.29 4.98
N ASN A 43 15.84 -13.14 3.85
CA ASN A 43 15.91 -14.06 2.72
C ASN A 43 17.24 -13.96 1.97
N LEU A 44 18.13 -13.02 2.33
CA LEU A 44 19.45 -12.80 1.72
C LEU A 44 20.58 -12.74 2.78
N HIS A 45 20.32 -13.18 4.02
CA HIS A 45 21.19 -12.99 5.20
C HIS A 45 22.66 -13.44 5.02
N ASP A 46 22.88 -14.40 4.13
CA ASP A 46 24.12 -15.12 3.83
C ASP A 46 24.93 -14.52 2.66
N VAL A 47 24.34 -13.60 1.88
CA VAL A 47 25.02 -12.97 0.72
C VAL A 47 25.41 -11.50 0.94
N TRP A 48 25.02 -10.87 2.05
CA TRP A 48 25.32 -9.45 2.33
C TRP A 48 26.81 -9.09 2.36
N ASN A 49 27.68 -10.07 2.63
CA ASN A 49 29.15 -9.87 2.68
C ASN A 49 29.85 -10.25 1.36
N ASP A 50 29.12 -10.68 0.33
CA ASP A 50 29.69 -10.97 -0.99
C ASP A 50 29.97 -9.66 -1.73
N ARG A 51 31.23 -9.46 -2.16
CA ARG A 51 31.66 -8.23 -2.84
C ARG A 51 30.96 -7.97 -4.17
N ARG A 52 30.32 -9.00 -4.74
CA ARG A 52 29.57 -8.98 -6.00
C ARG A 52 28.08 -8.69 -5.80
N PHE A 53 27.61 -8.74 -4.56
CA PHE A 53 26.21 -8.51 -4.20
C PHE A 53 25.99 -7.04 -3.82
N SER A 54 24.83 -6.50 -4.17
CA SER A 54 24.37 -5.19 -3.74
C SER A 54 22.84 -5.14 -3.66
N PHE A 55 22.31 -4.27 -2.81
CA PHE A 55 20.88 -4.21 -2.52
C PHE A 55 20.36 -2.77 -2.54
N ILE A 56 19.30 -2.53 -3.30
CA ILE A 56 18.64 -1.24 -3.45
C ILE A 56 17.18 -1.37 -2.98
N LYS A 57 16.79 -0.61 -1.96
CA LYS A 57 15.39 -0.58 -1.48
C LYS A 57 14.57 0.44 -2.29
N ALA A 58 13.84 -0.02 -3.30
CA ALA A 58 13.06 0.87 -4.16
C ALA A 58 11.84 0.18 -4.80
N ASP A 59 10.88 0.98 -5.28
CA ASP A 59 9.68 0.52 -5.99
C ASP A 59 9.96 0.42 -7.50
N ILE A 60 9.51 -0.64 -8.17
CA ILE A 60 9.64 -0.75 -9.64
C ILE A 60 8.73 0.23 -10.38
N CYS A 61 7.76 0.83 -9.69
CA CYS A 61 6.94 1.93 -10.22
C CYS A 61 7.66 3.29 -10.18
N ASP A 62 8.85 3.40 -9.57
CA ASP A 62 9.67 4.60 -9.61
C ASP A 62 10.62 4.55 -10.82
N GLU A 63 10.09 5.02 -11.96
CA GLU A 63 10.82 5.14 -13.22
C GLU A 63 12.14 5.92 -13.06
N LYS A 64 12.20 6.93 -12.18
CA LYS A 64 13.40 7.76 -12.00
C LYS A 64 14.50 6.97 -11.29
N THR A 65 14.17 6.32 -10.19
CA THR A 65 15.14 5.49 -9.44
C THR A 65 15.58 4.29 -10.27
N LEU A 66 14.67 3.61 -10.97
CA LEU A 66 15.02 2.49 -11.85
C LEU A 66 15.87 2.96 -13.05
N THR A 67 15.53 4.10 -13.67
CA THR A 67 16.33 4.73 -14.73
C THR A 67 17.76 5.01 -14.27
N GLN A 68 17.92 5.57 -13.07
CA GLN A 68 19.23 5.87 -12.53
C GLN A 68 20.05 4.60 -12.32
N VAL A 69 19.47 3.58 -11.66
CA VAL A 69 20.14 2.29 -11.43
C VAL A 69 20.54 1.61 -12.74
N VAL A 70 19.65 1.53 -13.74
CA VAL A 70 19.98 0.90 -15.03
C VAL A 70 21.06 1.68 -15.78
N LYS A 71 21.04 3.02 -15.73
CA LYS A 71 22.06 3.86 -16.37
C LYS A 71 23.43 3.76 -15.69
N GLU A 72 23.48 3.70 -14.36
CA GLU A 72 24.74 3.66 -13.60
C GLU A 72 25.36 2.26 -13.52
N TYR A 73 24.53 1.21 -13.55
CA TYR A 73 24.97 -0.18 -13.45
C TYR A 73 25.12 -0.90 -14.80
N GLU A 74 24.45 -0.43 -15.86
CA GLU A 74 24.42 -1.04 -17.20
C GLU A 74 24.20 -2.58 -17.15
N PRO A 75 23.06 -3.06 -16.60
CA PRO A 75 22.82 -4.48 -16.41
C PRO A 75 22.83 -5.23 -17.75
N SER A 76 23.61 -6.30 -17.83
CA SER A 76 23.61 -7.23 -18.97
C SER A 76 22.29 -8.00 -19.04
N VAL A 77 21.66 -8.25 -17.89
CA VAL A 77 20.37 -8.93 -17.75
C VAL A 77 19.54 -8.26 -16.65
N VAL A 78 18.28 -7.96 -16.95
CA VAL A 78 17.26 -7.62 -15.94
C VAL A 78 16.36 -8.85 -15.74
N VAL A 79 16.12 -9.25 -14.49
CA VAL A 79 15.25 -10.39 -14.15
C VAL A 79 14.18 -9.93 -13.16
N ASN A 80 12.91 -9.98 -13.56
CA ASN A 80 11.79 -9.44 -12.79
C ASN A 80 10.95 -10.52 -12.11
N PHE A 81 11.13 -10.65 -10.78
CA PHE A 81 10.30 -11.44 -9.87
C PHE A 81 9.26 -10.59 -9.11
N ALA A 82 9.24 -9.27 -9.29
CA ALA A 82 8.47 -8.36 -8.45
C ALA A 82 6.96 -8.42 -8.71
N ALA A 83 6.18 -8.58 -7.65
CA ALA A 83 4.72 -8.55 -7.63
C ALA A 83 4.20 -8.08 -6.26
N GLU A 84 2.98 -7.52 -6.20
CA GLU A 84 2.37 -7.02 -4.95
C GLU A 84 1.23 -7.88 -4.39
N SER A 85 0.97 -7.73 -3.09
CA SER A 85 -0.35 -7.91 -2.47
C SER A 85 -0.48 -6.94 -1.26
N VAL A 86 -1.71 -6.72 -0.76
CA VAL A 86 -2.17 -5.37 -0.33
C VAL A 86 -2.46 -5.22 1.17
N THR A 87 -2.22 -3.99 1.70
CA THR A 87 -2.81 -3.38 2.92
C THR A 87 -2.70 -1.84 2.83
N ALA A 88 -3.51 -0.94 3.42
CA ALA A 88 -4.92 -0.93 3.86
C ALA A 88 -5.28 0.51 4.36
N ASP A 89 -6.40 1.11 3.93
CA ASP A 89 -6.66 2.57 4.08
C ASP A 89 -7.81 2.97 5.04
N THR A 90 -7.49 3.44 6.26
CA THR A 90 -8.46 4.12 7.16
C THR A 90 -7.80 5.24 7.98
N ILE A 91 -8.55 6.27 8.41
CA ILE A 91 -8.04 7.51 9.03
C ILE A 91 -8.43 7.60 10.52
N VAL A 92 -7.54 8.17 11.35
CA VAL A 92 -7.78 8.53 12.77
C VAL A 92 -7.31 9.95 13.08
N TYR A 93 -8.05 10.60 13.98
CA TYR A 93 -7.76 11.91 14.55
C TYR A 93 -7.07 11.76 15.92
N VAL A 94 -5.83 12.24 16.04
CA VAL A 94 -4.99 12.07 17.24
C VAL A 94 -4.65 13.44 17.84
N HIS A 95 -4.98 13.64 19.11
CA HIS A 95 -4.59 14.81 19.92
C HIS A 95 -3.56 14.38 20.98
N GLU A 96 -2.31 14.81 20.80
CA GLU A 96 -1.21 14.55 21.73
C GLU A 96 -0.56 15.87 22.15
N ASN A 97 -0.42 16.09 23.46
CA ASN A 97 0.28 17.27 24.02
C ASN A 97 -0.17 18.64 23.46
N GLY A 98 -1.45 18.76 23.11
CA GLY A 98 -2.04 19.99 22.55
C GLY A 98 -1.85 20.15 21.04
N VAL A 99 -1.22 19.19 20.36
CA VAL A 99 -1.13 19.10 18.90
C VAL A 99 -2.18 18.12 18.39
N ILE A 100 -2.99 18.55 17.42
CA ILE A 100 -3.91 17.69 16.70
C ILE A 100 -3.27 17.27 15.39
N SER A 101 -3.40 15.99 15.04
CA SER A 101 -2.89 15.40 13.81
C SER A 101 -3.88 14.42 13.21
N VAL A 102 -3.80 14.23 11.90
CA VAL A 102 -4.63 13.28 11.14
C VAL A 102 -3.72 12.30 10.43
N LYS A 103 -3.87 11.03 10.78
CA LYS A 103 -2.99 9.92 10.38
C LYS A 103 -3.84 8.80 9.80
N THR A 104 -3.25 7.89 9.06
CA THR A 104 -3.90 6.58 8.89
C THR A 104 -3.86 5.81 10.21
N ILE A 105 -4.79 4.87 10.37
CA ILE A 105 -4.83 3.98 11.53
C ILE A 105 -3.54 3.13 11.64
N ALA A 106 -2.96 2.77 10.49
CA ALA A 106 -1.66 2.09 10.40
C ALA A 106 -0.50 3.02 10.81
N GLU A 107 -0.44 4.24 10.24
CA GLU A 107 0.53 5.29 10.63
C GLU A 107 0.51 5.50 12.16
N PHE A 108 -0.68 5.57 12.77
CA PHE A 108 -0.83 5.75 14.22
C PHE A 108 -0.41 4.51 15.03
N PHE A 109 -0.77 3.31 14.59
CA PHE A 109 -0.37 2.07 15.28
C PHE A 109 1.15 1.87 15.27
N ASP A 110 1.79 2.00 14.11
CA ASP A 110 3.23 1.79 14.00
C ASP A 110 4.03 2.88 14.74
N GLU A 111 3.51 4.11 14.84
CA GLU A 111 4.06 5.20 15.67
C GLU A 111 3.88 4.96 17.19
N LEU A 112 2.81 4.29 17.62
CA LEU A 112 2.66 3.84 19.00
C LEU A 112 3.61 2.65 19.30
N LYS A 113 3.66 1.66 18.39
CA LYS A 113 4.55 0.50 18.47
C LYS A 113 6.02 0.89 18.56
N ALA A 114 6.44 1.90 17.80
CA ALA A 114 7.81 2.43 17.84
C ALA A 114 8.16 3.16 19.15
N ARG A 115 7.17 3.66 19.90
CA ARG A 115 7.37 4.37 21.18
C ARG A 115 7.25 3.50 22.42
N TYR A 116 6.34 2.52 22.40
CA TYR A 116 5.95 1.75 23.59
C TYR A 116 6.17 0.24 23.43
N GLY A 117 6.71 -0.22 22.31
CA GLY A 117 6.86 -1.63 21.99
C GLY A 117 5.54 -2.28 21.57
N VAL A 118 5.48 -3.61 21.62
CA VAL A 118 4.24 -4.36 21.37
C VAL A 118 4.20 -5.60 22.28
N LEU A 119 3.07 -5.82 22.93
CA LEU A 119 2.70 -7.07 23.57
C LEU A 119 1.97 -7.91 22.51
N SER A 120 2.38 -9.16 22.28
CA SER A 120 1.72 -10.00 21.28
C SER A 120 1.56 -11.44 21.78
N ASP A 121 0.37 -11.99 21.56
CA ASP A 121 0.01 -13.38 21.84
C ASP A 121 0.13 -14.29 20.60
N GLY A 122 0.56 -13.74 19.46
CA GLY A 122 0.68 -14.42 18.19
C GLY A 122 -0.57 -14.38 17.29
N PHE A 123 -1.66 -13.73 17.72
CA PHE A 123 -2.81 -13.39 16.86
C PHE A 123 -3.12 -11.89 16.88
N TYR A 124 -2.91 -11.23 18.03
CA TYR A 124 -3.04 -9.81 18.25
C TYR A 124 -1.66 -9.17 18.48
N GLU A 125 -1.45 -7.98 17.91
CA GLU A 125 -0.35 -7.05 18.21
C GLU A 125 -0.93 -5.90 19.05
N VAL A 126 -0.77 -5.97 20.37
CA VAL A 126 -1.30 -4.99 21.33
C VAL A 126 -0.22 -3.97 21.68
N VAL A 127 -0.47 -2.69 21.45
CA VAL A 127 0.33 -1.61 22.02
C VAL A 127 -0.47 -0.98 23.15
N GLU A 128 -0.05 -1.24 24.39
CA GLU A 128 -0.55 -0.51 25.54
C GLU A 128 0.08 0.89 25.57
N VAL A 129 -0.77 1.90 25.81
CA VAL A 129 -0.38 3.30 25.85
C VAL A 129 -0.32 3.70 27.33
N PRO A 130 0.88 4.00 27.88
CA PRO A 130 1.03 4.24 29.30
C PRO A 130 0.12 5.36 29.81
N SER A 131 -0.40 5.26 31.04
CA SER A 131 -1.39 6.21 31.59
C SER A 131 -0.90 7.68 31.68
N TYR A 132 0.43 7.87 31.71
CA TYR A 132 1.12 9.17 31.62
C TYR A 132 1.22 9.72 30.19
N ALA A 133 1.11 8.89 29.17
CA ALA A 133 1.13 9.31 27.77
C ALA A 133 -0.17 10.05 27.46
N ASN A 134 -0.06 11.34 27.17
CA ASN A 134 -1.17 12.28 27.05
C ASN A 134 -1.87 12.20 25.67
N ILE A 135 -1.94 10.99 25.10
CA ILE A 135 -2.41 10.68 23.75
C ILE A 135 -3.91 10.43 23.80
N ARG A 136 -4.66 11.25 23.07
CA ARG A 136 -6.11 11.10 22.88
C ARG A 136 -6.42 10.85 21.41
N VAL A 137 -7.51 10.16 21.16
CA VAL A 137 -8.19 10.19 19.87
C VAL A 137 -9.55 10.84 20.00
N LEU A 138 -10.14 11.21 18.88
CA LEU A 138 -11.55 11.60 18.85
C LEU A 138 -12.41 10.34 19.00
N GLY A 139 -13.27 10.33 20.00
CA GLY A 139 -14.29 9.31 20.26
C GLY A 139 -15.63 9.97 20.56
N TYR A 140 -16.64 9.19 20.94
CA TYR A 140 -17.98 9.72 21.25
C TYR A 140 -18.39 9.43 22.69
N TYR A 141 -18.96 10.42 23.37
CA TYR A 141 -19.43 10.31 24.74
C TYR A 141 -20.59 11.28 24.99
N ALA A 142 -21.60 10.86 25.77
CA ALA A 142 -22.69 11.72 26.25
C ALA A 142 -23.36 12.65 25.21
N GLY A 143 -23.49 12.21 23.96
CA GLY A 143 -24.12 13.01 22.88
C GLY A 143 -23.15 13.96 22.14
N MET A 144 -21.84 13.89 22.38
CA MET A 144 -20.83 14.78 21.79
C MET A 144 -19.56 14.03 21.36
N GLY A 145 -18.76 14.65 20.48
CA GLY A 145 -17.41 14.19 20.19
C GLY A 145 -16.46 14.60 21.30
N HIS A 146 -15.73 13.63 21.87
CA HIS A 146 -14.80 13.85 22.97
C HIS A 146 -13.38 13.47 22.56
N TRP A 147 -12.39 14.27 22.97
CA TRP A 147 -11.00 13.80 23.00
C TRP A 147 -10.82 12.89 24.22
N ILE A 148 -10.68 11.59 23.97
CA ILE A 148 -10.62 10.54 25.00
C ILE A 148 -9.23 9.89 24.94
N LYS A 149 -8.60 9.60 26.08
CA LYS A 149 -7.28 8.96 26.06
C LYS A 149 -7.37 7.58 25.44
N VAL A 150 -6.34 7.24 24.66
CA VAL A 150 -6.06 5.85 24.27
C VAL A 150 -5.42 5.17 25.47
N LYS A 151 -6.02 4.06 25.92
CA LYS A 151 -5.36 3.12 26.83
C LYS A 151 -4.47 2.15 26.07
N LYS A 152 -4.92 1.75 24.88
CA LYS A 152 -4.36 0.61 24.13
C LYS A 152 -4.88 0.62 22.70
N ILE A 153 -4.07 0.17 21.75
CA ILE A 153 -4.49 -0.11 20.38
C ILE A 153 -4.10 -1.56 20.05
N THR A 154 -5.02 -2.31 19.44
CA THR A 154 -4.89 -3.75 19.23
C THR A 154 -4.97 -4.06 17.75
N ARG A 155 -3.84 -4.32 17.11
CA ARG A 155 -3.78 -4.67 15.68
C ARG A 155 -3.97 -6.18 15.48
N HIS A 156 -4.86 -6.60 14.58
CA HIS A 156 -5.04 -8.04 14.29
C HIS A 156 -5.67 -8.39 12.92
N PRO A 157 -5.57 -9.67 12.46
CA PRO A 157 -6.12 -10.13 11.19
C PRO A 157 -7.45 -10.91 11.34
N TYR A 158 -8.60 -10.22 11.30
CA TYR A 158 -9.98 -10.80 11.18
C TYR A 158 -10.29 -11.17 9.70
N LYS A 159 -11.07 -12.21 9.33
CA LYS A 159 -11.50 -12.50 7.92
C LYS A 159 -13.02 -12.54 7.81
N GLY A 160 -13.60 -11.74 6.91
CA GLY A 160 -15.01 -11.82 6.58
C GLY A 160 -15.48 -10.67 5.69
N THR A 161 -16.76 -10.34 5.84
CA THR A 161 -17.37 -9.16 5.23
C THR A 161 -17.09 -7.89 6.04
N VAL A 162 -17.18 -6.74 5.36
CA VAL A 162 -17.38 -5.44 5.99
C VAL A 162 -18.65 -4.81 5.48
N VAL A 163 -19.33 -4.08 6.35
CA VAL A 163 -20.31 -3.09 5.95
C VAL A 163 -19.59 -1.77 5.78
N ARG A 164 -19.47 -1.30 4.54
CA ARG A 164 -19.19 0.10 4.25
C ARG A 164 -20.53 0.84 4.23
N ILE A 165 -20.70 1.84 5.10
CA ILE A 165 -21.88 2.71 5.11
C ILE A 165 -21.44 4.09 4.62
N ARG A 166 -21.91 4.49 3.43
CA ARG A 166 -21.79 5.86 2.93
C ARG A 166 -23.06 6.63 3.29
N GLN A 167 -22.88 7.81 3.85
CA GLN A 167 -23.97 8.65 4.34
C GLN A 167 -23.63 10.13 4.17
N ARG A 168 -24.59 11.01 4.48
CA ARG A 168 -24.50 12.48 4.36
C ARG A 168 -23.29 13.12 5.08
N TRP A 169 -22.66 12.39 6.00
CA TRP A 169 -21.54 12.85 6.80
C TRP A 169 -20.23 12.10 6.49
N GLY A 170 -20.21 11.26 5.44
CA GLY A 170 -19.06 10.53 4.87
C GLY A 170 -19.16 9.00 4.92
N GLU A 171 -18.03 8.29 4.94
CA GLU A 171 -17.93 6.83 4.75
C GLU A 171 -17.23 6.12 5.90
N VAL A 172 -17.91 5.15 6.48
CA VAL A 172 -17.43 4.31 7.58
C VAL A 172 -17.36 2.86 7.11
N THR A 173 -16.32 2.10 7.49
CA THR A 173 -16.11 0.70 7.03
C THR A 173 -15.78 -0.20 8.22
N LEU A 174 -16.68 -1.16 8.50
CA LEU A 174 -16.77 -1.89 9.78
C LEU A 174 -17.13 -3.38 9.57
N THR A 175 -16.82 -4.26 10.53
CA THR A 175 -17.41 -5.60 10.60
C THR A 175 -18.92 -5.47 10.74
N PRO A 176 -19.71 -6.44 10.25
CA PRO A 176 -21.14 -6.55 10.57
C PRO A 176 -21.45 -6.43 12.06
N ASN A 177 -20.59 -6.91 12.94
CA ASN A 177 -20.87 -7.09 14.38
C ASN A 177 -20.25 -5.99 15.27
N HIS A 178 -19.61 -4.96 14.71
CA HIS A 178 -18.96 -3.93 15.53
C HIS A 178 -20.00 -3.03 16.21
N SER A 179 -19.85 -2.77 17.51
CA SER A 179 -20.81 -1.94 18.23
C SER A 179 -20.63 -0.46 17.87
N ILE A 180 -21.65 0.13 17.25
CA ILE A 180 -21.69 1.56 16.89
C ILE A 180 -22.92 2.25 17.46
N TYR A 181 -22.87 3.58 17.49
CA TYR A 181 -24.01 4.42 17.82
C TYR A 181 -24.76 4.86 16.56
N ASP A 182 -26.09 4.73 16.59
CA ASP A 182 -26.98 5.33 15.59
C ASP A 182 -27.25 6.83 15.87
N ALA A 183 -27.96 7.48 14.95
CA ALA A 183 -28.39 8.87 15.11
C ALA A 183 -29.26 9.15 16.36
N SER A 184 -29.79 8.11 17.02
CA SER A 184 -30.60 8.16 18.25
C SER A 184 -29.80 7.89 19.53
N LEU A 185 -28.46 7.80 19.43
CA LEU A 185 -27.53 7.45 20.51
C LEU A 185 -27.67 6.02 21.05
N LYS A 186 -28.37 5.13 20.33
CA LYS A 186 -28.52 3.72 20.71
C LYS A 186 -27.31 2.92 20.20
N LEU A 187 -26.85 1.96 21.00
CA LEU A 187 -25.83 0.99 20.56
C LEU A 187 -26.49 -0.10 19.67
N THR A 188 -25.88 -0.37 18.52
CA THR A 188 -26.40 -1.27 17.46
C THR A 188 -25.27 -1.65 16.50
N THR A 189 -25.57 -2.43 15.45
CA THR A 189 -24.60 -2.98 14.51
C THR A 189 -24.68 -2.34 13.12
N PRO A 190 -23.59 -2.29 12.33
CA PRO A 190 -23.59 -1.85 10.94
C PRO A 190 -24.57 -2.61 10.03
N THR A 191 -24.97 -3.82 10.42
CA THR A 191 -26.04 -4.57 9.77
C THR A 191 -27.44 -3.96 9.96
N GLU A 192 -27.73 -3.37 11.12
CA GLU A 192 -29.06 -2.88 11.52
C GLU A 192 -29.27 -1.37 11.24
N VAL A 193 -28.20 -0.59 11.14
CA VAL A 193 -28.26 0.88 11.20
C VAL A 193 -28.88 1.53 9.96
N ALA A 194 -29.77 2.51 10.21
CA ALA A 194 -30.30 3.44 9.21
C ALA A 194 -29.39 4.67 8.97
N GLU A 195 -28.81 5.27 10.01
CA GLU A 195 -27.82 6.37 9.91
C GLU A 195 -26.81 6.28 11.09
N VAL A 196 -25.51 6.30 10.79
CA VAL A 196 -24.41 6.21 11.77
C VAL A 196 -24.11 7.58 12.37
N LEU A 197 -23.87 7.64 13.67
CA LEU A 197 -23.60 8.88 14.38
C LEU A 197 -22.26 9.52 13.97
N ALA A 198 -22.30 10.78 13.55
CA ALA A 198 -21.12 11.58 13.20
C ALA A 198 -20.82 12.64 14.27
N VAL A 199 -19.53 12.93 14.49
CA VAL A 199 -19.12 14.03 15.38
C VAL A 199 -19.54 15.37 14.78
N ARG A 200 -20.32 16.14 15.55
CA ARG A 200 -20.83 17.48 15.16
C ARG A 200 -20.37 18.62 16.08
N LYS A 201 -19.84 18.30 17.27
CA LYS A 201 -19.23 19.23 18.23
C LYS A 201 -18.10 18.50 18.98
N LEU A 202 -17.09 19.25 19.40
CA LEU A 202 -15.96 18.77 20.21
C LEU A 202 -16.09 19.26 21.66
N ASN A 203 -15.76 18.41 22.63
CA ASN A 203 -15.74 18.77 24.06
C ASN A 203 -14.60 19.72 24.45
N TYR A 204 -13.51 19.70 23.68
CA TYR A 204 -12.28 20.45 23.95
C TYR A 204 -11.68 20.89 22.61
N LEU A 205 -11.24 22.16 22.58
CA LEU A 205 -10.53 22.76 21.46
C LEU A 205 -9.08 23.04 21.87
N PRO A 206 -8.10 22.86 20.96
CA PRO A 206 -6.70 23.05 21.29
C PRO A 206 -6.42 24.52 21.61
N ARG A 207 -5.59 24.79 22.62
CA ARG A 207 -5.19 26.18 22.94
C ARG A 207 -4.44 26.82 21.76
N PRO A 208 -4.83 28.02 21.30
CA PRO A 208 -4.16 28.70 20.21
C PRO A 208 -2.67 28.94 20.47
N ILE A 209 -1.86 28.93 19.41
CA ILE A 209 -0.45 29.32 19.47
C ILE A 209 -0.28 30.83 19.33
N ASN A 210 0.60 31.41 20.14
CA ASN A 210 0.99 32.83 20.02
C ASN A 210 2.07 33.06 18.96
N GLU A 211 2.88 32.04 18.69
CA GLU A 211 4.04 32.02 17.79
C GLU A 211 4.09 30.67 17.07
N LEU A 212 4.49 30.68 15.80
CA LEU A 212 4.65 29.50 14.95
C LEU A 212 6.10 29.42 14.47
N SER A 213 6.85 28.45 14.96
CA SER A 213 8.18 28.13 14.45
C SER A 213 8.12 27.02 13.39
N ILE A 214 8.78 27.22 12.25
CA ILE A 214 8.85 26.25 11.15
C ILE A 214 10.24 25.61 11.11
N ASN A 215 10.28 24.32 11.42
CA ASN A 215 11.50 23.51 11.42
C ASN A 215 11.53 22.61 10.17
N ILE A 216 12.06 23.14 9.06
CA ILE A 216 12.46 22.29 7.93
C ILE A 216 13.75 21.58 8.32
N HIS A 217 13.67 20.30 8.68
CA HIS A 217 14.83 19.46 8.91
C HIS A 217 15.52 19.17 7.56
N ASN A 218 16.81 19.49 7.44
CA ASN A 218 17.63 19.20 6.26
C ASN A 218 18.01 17.70 6.14
N SER A 219 17.14 16.79 6.60
CA SER A 219 17.43 15.37 6.79
C SER A 219 16.24 14.49 6.38
N THR A 220 16.31 13.95 5.16
CA THR A 220 15.68 12.67 4.83
C THR A 220 16.75 11.70 4.35
N LEU A 221 17.59 11.27 5.29
CA LEU A 221 18.32 10.01 5.30
C LEU A 221 18.85 9.76 6.72
N GLU A 222 18.99 8.49 7.09
CA GLU A 222 19.67 8.07 8.31
C GLU A 222 21.18 8.01 8.05
N GLY A 223 21.99 8.40 9.03
CA GLY A 223 23.46 8.31 8.95
C GLY A 223 24.17 9.61 8.53
N GLU A 224 25.10 10.03 9.40
CA GLU A 224 26.19 10.99 9.17
C GLU A 224 25.87 12.47 8.83
N TYR A 225 26.81 13.35 9.19
CA TYR A 225 26.63 14.80 9.22
C TYR A 225 26.94 15.49 7.87
N ILE A 226 25.95 15.65 6.99
CA ILE A 226 26.12 16.46 5.77
C ILE A 226 25.69 17.92 6.00
N ARG A 227 26.69 18.79 6.24
CA ARG A 227 26.52 20.25 6.42
C ARG A 227 26.32 20.98 5.09
N VAL A 228 25.11 20.89 4.52
CA VAL A 228 24.75 21.55 3.25
C VAL A 228 24.99 23.07 3.31
N LYS A 229 25.74 23.61 2.34
CA LYS A 229 26.01 25.06 2.20
C LYS A 229 24.69 25.84 2.02
N ARG A 230 24.67 27.10 2.50
CA ARG A 230 23.50 28.01 2.42
C ARG A 230 22.85 27.98 1.03
N SER A 231 21.58 27.59 0.95
CA SER A 231 20.73 27.87 -0.20
C SER A 231 20.53 29.39 -0.34
N LYS A 232 20.51 29.92 -1.56
CA LYS A 232 20.41 31.37 -1.80
C LYS A 232 19.09 32.01 -1.33
N CYS A 233 18.02 31.22 -1.22
CA CYS A 233 16.70 31.69 -0.77
C CYS A 233 16.35 31.05 0.59
N SER A 234 15.97 31.84 1.57
CA SER A 234 15.51 31.37 2.88
C SER A 234 13.98 31.30 2.98
N LEU A 235 13.47 30.64 4.01
CA LEU A 235 12.09 30.77 4.48
C LEU A 235 12.16 31.31 5.92
N LYS A 236 11.33 32.30 6.23
CA LYS A 236 11.17 32.85 7.57
C LYS A 236 10.81 31.73 8.56
N ARG A 237 11.58 31.61 9.65
CA ARG A 237 11.49 30.46 10.58
C ARG A 237 10.58 30.66 11.79
N SER A 238 10.17 31.89 12.10
CA SER A 238 9.15 32.17 13.11
C SER A 238 8.17 33.25 12.64
N PHE A 239 6.90 33.06 13.02
CA PHE A 239 5.78 33.94 12.71
C PHE A 239 5.03 34.31 13.99
N ASN A 240 4.82 35.62 14.21
CA ASN A 240 4.03 36.10 15.34
C ASN A 240 2.53 35.96 15.02
N VAL A 241 1.92 34.86 15.49
CA VAL A 241 0.53 34.51 15.23
C VAL A 241 -0.43 35.44 16.00
N LYS A 242 -0.07 35.81 17.24
CA LYS A 242 -0.93 36.62 18.15
C LYS A 242 -1.34 37.98 17.60
N ARG A 243 -0.55 38.60 16.71
CA ARG A 243 -0.84 39.91 16.11
C ARG A 243 -1.44 39.85 14.69
N GLU A 244 -1.82 38.67 14.19
CA GLU A 244 -2.45 38.49 12.86
C GLU A 244 -1.70 39.21 11.70
N ARG A 245 -0.37 39.28 11.80
CA ARG A 245 0.44 40.08 10.86
C ARG A 245 0.43 39.52 9.44
N ASP A 246 0.85 40.36 8.50
CA ASP A 246 0.81 40.02 7.07
C ASP A 246 1.76 38.88 6.70
N GLU A 247 2.84 38.63 7.46
CA GLU A 247 3.72 37.48 7.19
C GLU A 247 3.03 36.13 7.47
N ILE A 248 2.19 36.03 8.53
CA ILE A 248 1.44 34.79 8.80
C ILE A 248 0.27 34.64 7.81
N LYS A 249 -0.39 35.74 7.41
CA LYS A 249 -1.40 35.72 6.34
C LYS A 249 -0.80 35.29 5.01
N ALA A 250 0.35 35.81 4.62
CA ALA A 250 1.05 35.43 3.40
C ALA A 250 1.43 33.93 3.39
N LEU A 251 1.98 33.42 4.49
CA LEU A 251 2.26 31.99 4.65
C LEU A 251 0.99 31.14 4.48
N LEU A 252 -0.10 31.51 5.17
CA LEU A 252 -1.37 30.78 5.09
C LEU A 252 -1.97 30.83 3.68
N LYS A 253 -1.86 31.96 2.99
CA LYS A 253 -2.32 32.11 1.61
C LYS A 253 -1.50 31.23 0.65
N LEU A 254 -0.17 31.21 0.76
CA LEU A 254 0.69 30.31 -0.02
C LEU A 254 0.31 28.84 0.20
N ILE A 255 0.10 28.43 1.46
CA ILE A 255 -0.30 27.05 1.80
C ILE A 255 -1.68 26.73 1.23
N ALA A 256 -2.67 27.61 1.37
CA ALA A 256 -4.02 27.39 0.88
C ALA A 256 -4.06 27.29 -0.65
N ALA A 257 -3.43 28.24 -1.35
CA ALA A 257 -3.33 28.25 -2.79
C ALA A 257 -2.53 27.04 -3.32
N TYR A 258 -1.48 26.63 -2.62
CA TYR A 258 -0.78 25.39 -2.94
C TYR A 258 -1.65 24.14 -2.74
N ILE A 259 -2.44 24.07 -1.68
CA ILE A 259 -3.25 22.88 -1.36
C ILE A 259 -4.34 22.65 -2.41
N ALA A 260 -4.98 23.73 -2.87
CA ALA A 260 -5.87 23.74 -4.03
C ALA A 260 -5.10 23.50 -5.34
N GLU A 261 -4.63 24.58 -5.95
CA GLU A 261 -4.16 24.69 -7.33
C GLU A 261 -2.67 24.36 -7.54
N GLY A 262 -1.98 23.96 -6.47
CA GLY A 262 -0.53 23.80 -6.49
C GLY A 262 -0.03 22.43 -6.89
N TRP A 263 1.17 22.37 -7.44
CA TRP A 263 2.00 21.17 -7.46
C TRP A 263 3.48 21.54 -7.31
N ILE A 264 4.30 20.58 -6.92
CA ILE A 264 5.75 20.74 -6.89
C ILE A 264 6.41 19.80 -7.90
N SER A 265 7.53 20.21 -8.47
CA SER A 265 8.31 19.39 -9.41
C SER A 265 9.82 19.56 -9.20
N TYR A 266 10.58 18.56 -9.63
CA TYR A 266 12.04 18.58 -9.61
C TYR A 266 12.58 17.91 -10.87
N ASN A 267 13.07 18.71 -11.82
CA ASN A 267 13.52 18.25 -13.14
C ASN A 267 14.95 17.68 -13.15
N GLY A 268 15.66 17.74 -12.02
CA GLY A 268 17.06 17.33 -11.87
C GLY A 268 18.04 18.50 -11.69
N LEU A 269 17.68 19.69 -12.18
CA LEU A 269 18.45 20.93 -12.02
C LEU A 269 17.76 21.90 -11.04
N GLU A 270 16.43 21.98 -11.12
CA GLU A 270 15.62 23.01 -10.48
C GLU A 270 14.45 22.39 -9.70
N TYR A 271 14.23 22.93 -8.50
CA TYR A 271 13.09 22.61 -7.63
C TYR A 271 12.05 23.71 -7.77
N SER A 272 10.87 23.38 -8.30
CA SER A 272 9.80 24.37 -8.51
C SER A 272 8.56 24.08 -7.67
N VAL A 273 7.95 25.17 -7.20
CA VAL A 273 6.55 25.21 -6.76
C VAL A 273 5.77 25.92 -7.87
N CYS A 274 4.68 25.31 -8.30
CA CYS A 274 3.77 25.86 -9.29
C CYS A 274 2.39 26.02 -8.67
N ILE A 275 1.68 27.09 -9.01
CA ILE A 275 0.25 27.30 -8.68
C ILE A 275 -0.42 27.86 -9.93
N THR A 276 -1.55 27.28 -10.34
CA THR A 276 -2.37 27.82 -11.45
C THR A 276 -3.59 28.58 -10.95
N ASN A 277 -4.12 29.49 -11.77
CA ASN A 277 -5.51 29.95 -11.70
C ASN A 277 -5.85 30.78 -12.95
N SER A 278 -7.13 31.02 -13.21
CA SER A 278 -7.54 32.05 -14.20
C SER A 278 -7.37 33.48 -13.67
N ASP A 279 -7.47 33.71 -12.36
CA ASP A 279 -7.27 35.02 -11.74
C ASP A 279 -5.78 35.34 -11.51
N ILE A 280 -5.18 36.05 -12.47
CA ILE A 280 -3.82 36.62 -12.34
C ILE A 280 -3.71 37.60 -11.16
N GLY A 281 -4.78 38.27 -10.74
CA GLY A 281 -4.80 39.16 -9.58
C GLY A 281 -4.59 38.39 -8.28
N TRP A 282 -5.31 37.27 -8.09
CA TRP A 282 -5.10 36.38 -6.95
C TRP A 282 -3.67 35.83 -6.91
N LEU A 283 -3.12 35.41 -8.05
CA LEU A 283 -1.72 34.93 -8.16
C LEU A 283 -0.69 36.04 -7.88
N LYS A 284 -0.90 37.27 -8.37
CA LYS A 284 -0.04 38.43 -8.06
C LYS A 284 -0.02 38.76 -6.57
N ASP A 285 -1.17 38.68 -5.91
CA ASP A 285 -1.29 38.86 -4.47
C ASP A 285 -0.79 37.62 -3.67
N ILE A 286 -0.55 36.46 -4.30
CA ILE A 286 0.24 35.38 -3.67
C ILE A 286 1.73 35.74 -3.76
N ALA A 287 2.20 36.18 -4.94
CA ALA A 287 3.59 36.52 -5.18
C ALA A 287 4.09 37.66 -4.28
N LYS A 288 3.30 38.73 -4.14
CA LYS A 288 3.57 39.82 -3.17
C LYS A 288 3.65 39.32 -1.72
N GLY A 289 2.93 38.24 -1.39
CA GLY A 289 3.04 37.57 -0.10
C GLY A 289 4.36 36.82 0.09
N LEU A 290 5.00 36.32 -0.99
CA LEU A 290 6.29 35.63 -0.92
C LEU A 290 7.37 36.54 -0.33
N GLU A 291 7.40 37.81 -0.73
CA GLU A 291 8.34 38.84 -0.25
C GLU A 291 8.35 38.98 1.29
N LEU A 292 7.23 38.68 1.96
CA LEU A 292 7.12 38.77 3.43
C LEU A 292 7.63 37.52 4.17
N ILE A 293 7.85 36.40 3.44
CA ILE A 293 8.09 35.08 4.03
C ILE A 293 9.32 34.36 3.46
N SER A 294 9.79 34.68 2.26
CA SER A 294 10.89 33.99 1.59
C SER A 294 11.59 34.85 0.53
N ASP A 295 12.92 34.79 0.48
CA ASP A 295 13.74 35.48 -0.55
C ASP A 295 13.72 34.75 -1.91
N SER A 296 12.60 34.10 -2.25
CA SER A 296 12.43 33.32 -3.48
C SER A 296 11.95 34.20 -4.62
N SER A 297 12.63 34.17 -5.77
CA SER A 297 12.11 34.77 -7.00
C SER A 297 10.85 34.05 -7.48
N TYR A 298 10.08 34.70 -8.36
CA TYR A 298 8.89 34.15 -8.97
C TYR A 298 8.67 34.69 -10.38
N ASP A 299 7.98 33.92 -11.22
CA ASP A 299 7.64 34.26 -12.59
C ASP A 299 6.16 33.96 -12.87
N PHE A 300 5.58 34.66 -13.86
CA PHE A 300 4.23 34.39 -14.35
C PHE A 300 4.27 33.87 -15.79
N THR A 301 3.59 32.75 -16.05
CA THR A 301 3.45 32.18 -17.40
C THR A 301 1.98 32.03 -17.74
N LEU A 302 1.53 32.62 -18.85
CA LEU A 302 0.22 32.34 -19.43
C LEU A 302 0.27 30.99 -20.15
N ARG A 303 -0.61 30.06 -19.77
CA ARG A 303 -0.80 28.77 -20.45
C ARG A 303 -1.93 28.88 -21.49
N LYS A 304 -2.20 27.76 -22.17
CA LYS A 304 -3.44 27.60 -22.94
C LYS A 304 -4.66 27.79 -22.05
N ASP A 305 -5.80 28.04 -22.68
CA ASP A 305 -7.13 28.13 -22.03
C ASP A 305 -7.23 29.27 -21.00
N CYS A 306 -6.44 30.33 -21.20
CA CYS A 306 -6.39 31.55 -20.38
C CYS A 306 -6.00 31.34 -18.89
N VAL A 307 -5.44 30.18 -18.55
CA VAL A 307 -4.94 29.89 -17.19
C VAL A 307 -3.54 30.46 -17.01
N TRP A 308 -3.35 31.26 -15.95
CA TRP A 308 -2.05 31.74 -15.53
C TRP A 308 -1.39 30.75 -14.56
N GLN A 309 -0.06 30.66 -14.63
CA GLN A 309 0.77 29.92 -13.70
C GLN A 309 1.71 30.88 -12.97
N LEU A 310 1.71 30.82 -11.65
CA LEU A 310 2.79 31.33 -10.80
C LEU A 310 3.86 30.23 -10.66
N HIS A 311 5.10 30.54 -11.05
CA HIS A 311 6.27 29.66 -10.91
C HIS A 311 7.21 30.21 -9.84
N ILE A 312 7.66 29.36 -8.91
CA ILE A 312 8.51 29.75 -7.78
C ILE A 312 9.68 28.75 -7.68
N PRO A 313 10.87 29.04 -8.25
CA PRO A 313 12.03 28.15 -8.24
C PRO A 313 12.74 28.16 -6.87
N SER A 314 12.20 27.42 -5.89
CA SER A 314 12.69 27.43 -4.51
C SER A 314 12.71 26.04 -3.89
N LYS A 315 13.91 25.49 -3.67
CA LYS A 315 14.12 24.24 -2.92
C LYS A 315 13.56 24.30 -1.50
N THR A 316 13.65 25.47 -0.85
CA THR A 316 13.17 25.66 0.53
C THR A 316 11.65 25.55 0.59
N LEU A 317 10.93 26.18 -0.35
CA LEU A 317 9.47 26.07 -0.44
C LEU A 317 9.02 24.69 -0.96
N TYR A 318 9.77 24.09 -1.89
CA TYR A 318 9.54 22.73 -2.36
C TYR A 318 9.55 21.72 -1.20
N GLU A 319 10.61 21.69 -0.39
CA GLU A 319 10.72 20.73 0.72
C GLU A 319 9.72 21.04 1.84
N PHE A 320 9.42 22.32 2.11
CA PHE A 320 8.35 22.73 3.02
C PHE A 320 6.98 22.19 2.60
N LEU A 321 6.56 22.44 1.36
CA LEU A 321 5.24 22.04 0.85
C LEU A 321 5.17 20.51 0.63
N LYS A 322 6.27 19.87 0.22
CA LYS A 322 6.41 18.40 0.18
C LYS A 322 6.15 17.77 1.55
N HIS A 323 6.77 18.29 2.60
CA HIS A 323 6.69 17.75 3.96
C HIS A 323 5.33 18.03 4.63
N TYR A 324 4.88 19.29 4.64
CA TYR A 324 3.67 19.68 5.38
C TYR A 324 2.38 19.57 4.58
N CYS A 325 2.44 19.61 3.23
CA CYS A 325 1.27 19.72 2.36
C CYS A 325 1.14 18.62 1.29
N GLY A 326 2.14 17.76 1.12
CA GLY A 326 2.16 16.66 0.14
C GLY A 326 2.46 17.09 -1.31
N VAL A 327 2.77 16.11 -2.18
CA VAL A 327 3.38 16.34 -3.52
C VAL A 327 2.38 16.52 -4.66
N ARG A 328 1.29 15.74 -4.68
CA ARG A 328 0.30 15.66 -5.77
C ARG A 328 -1.12 15.72 -5.19
N ALA A 329 -2.13 16.02 -6.02
CA ALA A 329 -3.54 16.18 -5.64
C ALA A 329 -4.07 15.08 -4.66
N ARG A 330 -3.91 13.80 -5.00
CA ARG A 330 -4.34 12.67 -4.14
C ARG A 330 -3.59 12.56 -2.79
N ASN A 331 -2.42 13.18 -2.69
CA ASN A 331 -1.55 13.17 -1.50
C ASN A 331 -1.56 14.49 -0.72
N LYS A 332 -2.40 15.47 -1.10
CA LYS A 332 -2.49 16.74 -0.38
C LYS A 332 -2.83 16.51 1.09
N ARG A 333 -2.16 17.23 1.98
CA ARG A 333 -2.49 17.31 3.41
C ARG A 333 -2.50 18.78 3.84
N MET A 334 -3.16 19.07 4.96
CA MET A 334 -3.13 20.37 5.63
C MET A 334 -2.10 20.33 6.78
N PRO A 335 -1.29 21.37 6.98
CA PRO A 335 -0.38 21.46 8.13
C PRO A 335 -1.12 21.40 9.49
N ASN A 336 -0.69 20.50 10.37
CA ASN A 336 -1.29 20.27 11.69
C ASN A 336 -1.38 21.53 12.59
N PHE A 337 -0.53 22.55 12.37
CA PHE A 337 -0.57 23.79 13.16
C PHE A 337 -1.83 24.63 12.90
N ILE A 338 -2.52 24.45 11.76
CA ILE A 338 -3.71 25.23 11.41
C ILE A 338 -4.85 25.02 12.41
N TYR A 339 -4.96 23.82 13.00
CA TYR A 339 -5.88 23.53 14.10
C TYR A 339 -5.67 24.39 15.35
N ARG A 340 -4.50 25.02 15.50
CA ARG A 340 -4.10 25.83 16.66
C ARG A 340 -3.98 27.32 16.34
N LEU A 341 -4.38 27.77 15.16
CA LEU A 341 -4.42 29.20 14.86
C LEU A 341 -5.61 29.87 15.56
N PRO A 342 -5.53 31.17 15.90
CA PRO A 342 -6.69 31.98 16.23
C PRO A 342 -7.77 31.87 15.15
N TYR A 343 -9.04 31.86 15.57
CA TYR A 343 -10.21 31.62 14.72
C TYR A 343 -10.19 32.44 13.40
N LYS A 344 -9.86 33.74 13.47
CA LYS A 344 -9.74 34.61 12.28
C LYS A 344 -8.71 34.15 11.25
N LEU A 345 -7.60 33.56 11.68
CA LEU A 345 -6.58 33.00 10.78
C LEU A 345 -6.98 31.62 10.24
N GLN A 346 -7.86 30.89 10.92
CA GLN A 346 -8.50 29.68 10.38
C GLN A 346 -9.54 30.05 9.31
N GLU A 347 -10.35 31.08 9.57
CA GLU A 347 -11.34 31.63 8.64
C GLU A 347 -10.67 32.19 7.38
N PHE A 348 -9.65 33.03 7.53
CA PHE A 348 -8.81 33.50 6.43
C PHE A 348 -8.16 32.34 5.65
N PHE A 349 -7.64 31.32 6.32
CA PHE A 349 -7.05 30.15 5.64
C PHE A 349 -8.09 29.43 4.77
N ILE A 350 -9.33 29.27 5.26
CA ILE A 350 -10.43 28.70 4.47
C ILE A 350 -10.79 29.61 3.30
N GLU A 351 -10.94 30.93 3.50
CA GLU A 351 -11.21 31.89 2.42
C GLU A 351 -10.23 31.77 1.24
N GLN A 352 -8.93 31.68 1.53
CA GLN A 352 -7.89 31.54 0.50
C GLN A 352 -7.91 30.15 -0.16
N LEU A 353 -8.38 29.12 0.55
CA LEU A 353 -8.57 27.78 0.00
C LEU A 353 -9.79 27.72 -0.95
N VAL A 354 -10.86 28.46 -0.64
CA VAL A 354 -12.04 28.55 -1.53
C VAL A 354 -11.69 29.22 -2.85
N LYS A 355 -10.85 30.25 -2.83
CA LYS A 355 -10.47 31.05 -4.01
C LYS A 355 -9.71 30.26 -5.09
N GLY A 356 -9.18 29.08 -4.77
CA GLY A 356 -8.67 28.12 -5.74
C GLY A 356 -9.73 27.09 -6.16
N ASP A 357 -9.91 26.04 -5.34
CA ASP A 357 -10.63 24.79 -5.69
C ASP A 357 -12.10 24.76 -5.20
N GLY A 358 -12.67 25.90 -4.84
CA GLY A 358 -13.99 26.00 -4.21
C GLY A 358 -14.87 27.10 -4.79
N TYR A 359 -16.05 27.26 -4.20
CA TYR A 359 -16.88 28.45 -4.42
C TYR A 359 -17.74 28.76 -3.20
N ILE A 360 -18.03 30.05 -3.04
CA ILE A 360 -19.00 30.59 -2.08
C ILE A 360 -20.27 30.94 -2.86
N TYR A 361 -21.44 30.58 -2.34
CA TYR A 361 -22.72 30.90 -2.95
C TYR A 361 -23.79 31.19 -1.89
N ASN A 362 -24.70 32.12 -2.17
CA ASN A 362 -25.83 32.41 -1.28
C ASN A 362 -27.04 31.52 -1.59
N TYR A 363 -27.62 30.89 -0.59
CA TYR A 363 -28.83 30.07 -0.71
C TYR A 363 -29.80 30.36 0.44
N ARG A 364 -30.96 30.97 0.16
CA ARG A 364 -31.96 31.38 1.18
C ARG A 364 -31.34 32.24 2.30
N ASN A 365 -30.62 33.28 1.92
CA ASN A 365 -29.94 34.24 2.82
C ASN A 365 -28.94 33.58 3.78
N VAL A 366 -28.33 32.48 3.33
CA VAL A 366 -27.23 31.78 3.99
C VAL A 366 -26.07 31.70 3.02
N GLU A 367 -24.89 32.15 3.47
CA GLU A 367 -23.64 31.88 2.78
C GLU A 367 -23.31 30.38 2.88
N MET A 368 -23.09 29.74 1.73
CA MET A 368 -22.76 28.33 1.60
C MET A 368 -21.38 28.21 0.94
N PHE A 369 -20.48 27.49 1.60
CA PHE A 369 -19.18 27.11 1.05
C PHE A 369 -19.27 25.72 0.40
N LYS A 370 -18.62 25.52 -0.74
CA LYS A 370 -18.21 24.21 -1.25
C LYS A 370 -16.71 24.20 -1.54
N TYR A 371 -16.03 23.12 -1.15
CA TYR A 371 -14.72 22.72 -1.65
C TYR A 371 -14.74 21.26 -2.12
N THR A 372 -13.91 20.94 -3.12
CA THR A 372 -13.79 19.59 -3.70
C THR A 372 -12.34 19.15 -3.64
N THR A 373 -12.06 17.88 -3.33
CA THR A 373 -10.69 17.35 -3.44
C THR A 373 -10.64 15.86 -3.77
N THR A 374 -9.52 15.40 -4.32
CA THR A 374 -9.21 13.96 -4.51
C THR A 374 -8.32 13.38 -3.40
N SER A 375 -7.86 14.20 -2.44
CA SER A 375 -7.18 13.69 -1.23
C SER A 375 -8.18 13.38 -0.12
N ARG A 376 -8.31 12.08 0.19
CA ARG A 376 -9.11 11.58 1.33
C ARG A 376 -8.64 12.16 2.67
N ILE A 377 -7.33 12.35 2.83
CA ILE A 377 -6.73 12.87 4.06
C ILE A 377 -6.99 14.38 4.18
N LEU A 378 -6.86 15.16 3.10
CA LEU A 378 -7.23 16.57 3.11
C LEU A 378 -8.71 16.75 3.44
N ALA A 379 -9.59 15.95 2.82
CA ALA A 379 -11.03 16.01 3.08
C ALA A 379 -11.37 15.76 4.56
N ALA A 380 -10.71 14.76 5.18
CA ALA A 380 -10.80 14.49 6.61
C ALA A 380 -10.25 15.65 7.46
N GLN A 381 -9.12 16.25 7.06
CA GLN A 381 -8.47 17.35 7.77
C GLN A 381 -9.29 18.64 7.77
N LEU A 382 -9.92 18.99 6.64
CA LEU A 382 -10.82 20.14 6.51
C LEU A 382 -12.11 19.93 7.30
N GLY A 383 -12.66 18.70 7.29
CA GLY A 383 -13.80 18.33 8.13
C GLY A 383 -13.56 18.60 9.62
N LEU A 384 -12.37 18.24 10.13
CA LEU A 384 -11.98 18.52 11.51
C LEU A 384 -11.78 20.02 11.80
N LEU A 385 -11.19 20.78 10.85
CA LEU A 385 -11.00 22.22 11.03
C LEU A 385 -12.35 22.94 11.19
N LEU A 386 -13.31 22.59 10.36
CA LEU A 386 -14.66 23.14 10.41
C LEU A 386 -15.38 22.80 11.73
N LEU A 387 -15.19 21.59 12.27
CA LEU A 387 -15.68 21.23 13.61
C LEU A 387 -15.02 22.04 14.74
N ILE A 388 -13.71 22.28 14.64
CA ILE A 388 -12.96 23.12 15.60
C ILE A 388 -13.47 24.58 15.56
N MET A 389 -13.85 25.06 14.38
CA MET A 389 -14.49 26.36 14.16
C MET A 389 -16.00 26.38 14.48
N GLY A 390 -16.59 25.27 14.93
CA GLY A 390 -18.01 25.16 15.25
C GLY A 390 -18.97 25.25 14.05
N LYS A 391 -18.46 25.14 12.81
CA LYS A 391 -19.26 25.27 11.58
C LYS A 391 -20.00 23.95 11.30
N ASN A 392 -21.32 24.02 11.09
CA ASN A 392 -22.11 22.88 10.61
C ASN A 392 -21.73 22.54 9.16
N LEU A 393 -21.42 21.28 8.88
CA LEU A 393 -20.97 20.85 7.55
C LEU A 393 -21.63 19.54 7.07
N THR A 394 -21.68 19.37 5.76
CA THR A 394 -22.13 18.16 5.05
C THR A 394 -21.00 17.64 4.15
N TYR A 395 -20.89 16.32 3.98
CA TYR A 395 -19.81 15.66 3.24
C TYR A 395 -20.40 14.70 2.21
N TYR A 396 -20.03 14.83 0.93
CA TYR A 396 -20.46 13.91 -0.13
C TYR A 396 -19.26 13.26 -0.82
N ILE A 397 -19.42 11.99 -1.19
CA ILE A 397 -18.46 11.24 -1.99
C ILE A 397 -19.02 11.13 -3.41
N ARG A 398 -18.18 11.36 -4.42
CA ARG A 398 -18.53 11.22 -5.84
C ARG A 398 -17.51 10.31 -6.51
N ASN A 399 -17.93 9.09 -6.82
CA ASN A 399 -17.13 8.14 -7.59
C ASN A 399 -17.25 8.48 -9.08
N LYS A 400 -16.10 8.69 -9.73
CA LYS A 400 -15.91 8.71 -11.18
C LYS A 400 -15.17 7.45 -11.59
N GLU A 401 -15.23 7.07 -12.86
CA GLU A 401 -14.60 5.85 -13.41
C GLU A 401 -13.10 5.71 -13.09
N THR A 402 -12.40 6.84 -12.90
CA THR A 402 -10.93 6.88 -12.66
C THR A 402 -10.52 7.55 -11.34
N SER A 403 -11.46 8.09 -10.55
CA SER A 403 -11.17 8.83 -9.32
C SER A 403 -12.33 8.88 -8.32
N CYS A 404 -11.99 9.02 -7.04
CA CYS A 404 -12.93 9.41 -5.98
C CYS A 404 -12.76 10.91 -5.70
N GLU A 405 -13.87 11.65 -5.66
CA GLU A 405 -13.93 13.07 -5.25
C GLU A 405 -14.69 13.22 -3.94
N TYR A 406 -14.20 14.12 -3.08
CA TYR A 406 -14.75 14.43 -1.77
C TYR A 406 -15.23 15.89 -1.76
N ASP A 407 -16.54 16.10 -1.66
CA ASP A 407 -17.20 17.41 -1.57
C ASP A 407 -17.44 17.75 -0.08
N ILE A 408 -16.81 18.81 0.42
CA ILE A 408 -17.10 19.38 1.75
C ILE A 408 -17.95 20.64 1.57
N LYS A 409 -19.04 20.78 2.35
CA LYS A 409 -19.95 21.95 2.30
C LYS A 409 -20.31 22.45 3.70
N ILE A 410 -20.26 23.77 3.94
CA ILE A 410 -20.89 24.37 5.14
C ILE A 410 -22.41 24.49 4.91
N THR A 411 -23.23 24.29 5.95
CA THR A 411 -24.70 24.37 5.86
C THR A 411 -25.35 24.96 7.12
N ASN A 412 -26.01 26.12 7.04
CA ASN A 412 -26.61 26.74 8.25
C ASN A 412 -27.95 26.13 8.71
N LYS A 413 -28.61 25.29 7.91
CA LYS A 413 -29.80 24.54 8.34
C LYS A 413 -29.52 23.05 8.55
N TYR A 414 -29.66 22.62 9.80
CA TYR A 414 -29.79 21.21 10.16
C TYR A 414 -31.12 20.67 9.61
N TRP A 415 -31.06 19.53 8.93
CA TRP A 415 -32.23 18.76 8.52
C TRP A 415 -32.12 17.42 9.27
N PRO A 416 -32.91 17.19 10.33
CA PRO A 416 -32.62 16.12 11.28
C PRO A 416 -32.79 14.70 10.73
N LEU A 417 -33.87 14.48 9.97
CA LEU A 417 -34.43 13.14 9.72
C LEU A 417 -35.08 13.04 8.32
N HIS A 418 -34.28 13.20 7.26
CA HIS A 418 -34.73 12.92 5.89
C HIS A 418 -33.70 12.12 5.11
N ALA A 419 -33.73 10.80 5.31
CA ALA A 419 -33.00 9.85 4.49
C ALA A 419 -33.54 9.87 3.04
N LYS A 420 -32.63 9.94 2.06
CA LYS A 420 -32.88 9.50 0.66
C LYS A 420 -31.71 8.75 0.03
N ARG A 421 -30.49 8.84 0.57
CA ARG A 421 -29.38 7.92 0.31
C ARG A 421 -28.53 7.73 1.57
N ILE A 422 -28.70 6.57 2.18
CA ILE A 422 -27.61 5.87 2.86
C ILE A 422 -27.29 4.70 1.93
N GLU A 423 -26.05 4.61 1.47
CA GLU A 423 -25.60 3.55 0.58
C GLU A 423 -24.80 2.55 1.43
N LYS A 424 -25.38 1.38 1.66
CA LYS A 424 -24.79 0.28 2.43
C LYS A 424 -24.20 -0.73 1.46
N GLU A 425 -22.88 -0.83 1.44
CA GLU A 425 -22.10 -1.66 0.52
C GLU A 425 -21.40 -2.74 1.36
N THR A 426 -21.89 -4.00 1.27
CA THR A 426 -21.21 -5.14 1.89
C THR A 426 -20.06 -5.58 0.98
N LEU A 427 -18.84 -5.60 1.50
CA LEU A 427 -17.61 -5.91 0.76
C LEU A 427 -16.87 -7.06 1.44
N SER A 428 -16.02 -7.78 0.71
CA SER A 428 -14.87 -8.46 1.32
C SER A 428 -13.68 -7.49 1.35
N TYR A 429 -12.87 -7.52 2.40
CA TYR A 429 -11.78 -6.55 2.67
C TYR A 429 -10.52 -7.31 3.07
N GLU A 430 -9.31 -6.78 2.85
CA GLU A 430 -8.10 -7.22 3.56
C GLU A 430 -7.07 -6.19 3.98
N GLY A 431 -6.62 -6.36 5.23
CA GLY A 431 -5.26 -6.12 5.68
C GLY A 431 -5.13 -6.37 7.17
N TYR A 432 -4.84 -5.31 7.91
CA TYR A 432 -4.91 -5.30 9.37
C TYR A 432 -6.09 -4.46 9.82
N VAL A 433 -6.63 -4.77 11.01
CA VAL A 433 -7.38 -3.78 11.80
C VAL A 433 -6.73 -3.47 13.11
N TYR A 434 -7.34 -2.52 13.81
CA TYR A 434 -6.92 -1.81 14.98
C TYR A 434 -8.19 -1.53 15.81
N ASP A 435 -8.38 -2.26 16.91
CA ASP A 435 -9.35 -1.87 17.94
C ASP A 435 -8.66 -0.86 18.88
N ILE A 436 -9.24 0.33 19.06
CA ILE A 436 -8.69 1.35 19.98
C ILE A 436 -9.50 1.31 21.29
N GLU A 437 -8.85 0.87 22.38
CA GLU A 437 -9.42 0.90 23.72
C GLU A 437 -9.22 2.28 24.37
N LEU A 438 -10.29 2.82 24.96
CA LEU A 438 -10.37 4.20 25.42
C LEU A 438 -10.70 4.30 26.92
N GLU A 439 -10.35 5.43 27.54
CA GLU A 439 -10.81 5.74 28.90
C GLU A 439 -12.35 6.00 28.94
N HIS A 440 -13.06 5.31 29.84
CA HIS A 440 -14.48 5.50 30.16
C HIS A 440 -15.52 5.29 29.05
N VAL A 441 -15.16 4.75 27.88
CA VAL A 441 -16.11 4.40 26.80
C VAL A 441 -15.79 3.03 26.17
N HIS A 442 -16.78 2.44 25.50
CA HIS A 442 -16.53 1.32 24.57
C HIS A 442 -15.58 1.76 23.44
N ASN A 443 -14.87 0.79 22.86
CA ASN A 443 -13.68 0.94 21.99
C ASN A 443 -13.95 1.65 20.64
N PHE A 444 -14.36 2.92 20.68
CA PHE A 444 -14.97 3.63 19.57
C PHE A 444 -14.23 4.95 19.29
N ALA A 445 -13.20 4.88 18.45
CA ALA A 445 -12.59 6.05 17.83
C ALA A 445 -13.42 6.46 16.60
N CYS A 446 -13.88 7.71 16.56
CA CYS A 446 -14.75 8.21 15.52
C CYS A 446 -14.26 9.54 14.94
N GLY A 447 -14.72 9.86 13.75
CA GLY A 447 -14.18 10.94 12.95
C GLY A 447 -15.21 11.51 12.00
N LEU A 448 -14.96 12.73 11.54
CA LEU A 448 -15.82 13.29 10.51
C LEU A 448 -15.49 12.65 9.16
N GLY A 449 -16.48 11.96 8.61
CA GLY A 449 -16.38 11.25 7.35
C GLY A 449 -15.65 9.92 7.38
N PHE A 450 -15.03 9.50 8.48
CA PHE A 450 -14.40 8.18 8.63
C PHE A 450 -14.50 7.64 10.06
N ILE A 451 -14.91 6.37 10.19
CA ILE A 451 -14.91 5.52 11.41
C ILE A 451 -14.39 4.13 10.98
N VAL A 452 -13.70 3.41 11.88
CA VAL A 452 -12.82 2.25 11.60
C VAL A 452 -13.36 0.94 12.20
N VAL A 453 -13.21 -0.25 11.55
CA VAL A 453 -12.99 -1.64 12.12
C VAL A 453 -13.43 -2.84 11.19
N HIS A 454 -12.60 -3.37 10.25
CA HIS A 454 -12.26 -4.82 9.91
C HIS A 454 -13.04 -5.82 9.00
N ASN A 455 -12.47 -6.86 8.28
CA ASN A 455 -11.08 -7.25 7.77
C ASN A 455 -10.96 -8.61 6.92
N THR A 456 -9.77 -8.90 6.34
CA THR A 456 -9.11 -10.03 5.56
C THR A 456 -9.81 -10.97 4.54
N HIS A 457 -9.05 -11.31 3.47
CA HIS A 457 -9.36 -12.26 2.40
C HIS A 457 -8.22 -13.28 2.08
N VAL A 458 -7.73 -13.39 0.84
CA VAL A 458 -6.67 -14.26 0.21
C VAL A 458 -7.06 -14.55 -1.25
N ASP A 459 -8.36 -14.46 -1.49
CA ASP A 459 -9.07 -13.91 -2.64
C ASP A 459 -8.58 -12.48 -3.03
N ARG A 460 -7.27 -12.20 -2.84
CA ARG A 460 -6.66 -10.85 -2.81
C ARG A 460 -6.78 -10.11 -4.13
N SER A 461 -6.68 -10.86 -5.21
CA SER A 461 -6.90 -10.35 -6.56
C SER A 461 -8.37 -10.13 -6.88
N ILE A 462 -9.25 -11.03 -6.42
CA ILE A 462 -10.69 -11.04 -6.73
C ILE A 462 -11.38 -9.79 -6.16
N ASN A 463 -10.94 -9.31 -4.99
CA ASN A 463 -11.56 -8.19 -4.29
C ASN A 463 -10.90 -6.82 -4.52
N GLU A 464 -9.56 -6.73 -4.66
CA GLU A 464 -8.89 -5.46 -4.97
C GLU A 464 -7.75 -5.62 -6.00
N PRO A 465 -8.05 -5.58 -7.31
CA PRO A 465 -7.05 -5.77 -8.37
C PRO A 465 -6.13 -4.56 -8.59
N SER A 466 -6.43 -3.39 -8.02
CA SER A 466 -5.73 -2.13 -8.34
C SER A 466 -4.21 -2.17 -8.08
N PRO A 467 -3.70 -2.66 -6.93
CA PRO A 467 -2.25 -2.78 -6.71
C PRO A 467 -1.60 -3.91 -7.53
N PHE A 468 -2.34 -4.99 -7.84
CA PHE A 468 -1.87 -6.01 -8.79
C PHE A 468 -1.64 -5.41 -10.18
N LEU A 469 -2.56 -4.58 -10.67
CA LEU A 469 -2.35 -3.82 -11.91
C LEU A 469 -1.19 -2.82 -11.77
N ARG A 470 -1.06 -2.15 -10.62
CA ARG A 470 0.02 -1.17 -10.39
C ARG A 470 1.41 -1.81 -10.43
N THR A 471 1.67 -2.89 -9.72
CA THR A 471 3.00 -3.51 -9.71
C THR A 471 3.20 -4.46 -10.89
N ASN A 472 2.23 -5.33 -11.19
CA ASN A 472 2.44 -6.38 -12.18
C ASN A 472 2.34 -5.82 -13.61
N VAL A 473 1.46 -4.84 -13.88
CA VAL A 473 1.31 -4.22 -15.21
C VAL A 473 2.09 -2.91 -15.32
N LEU A 474 1.82 -1.89 -14.49
CA LEU A 474 2.53 -0.60 -14.56
C LEU A 474 4.01 -0.72 -14.14
N GLY A 475 4.34 -1.54 -13.14
CA GLY A 475 5.74 -1.81 -12.80
C GLY A 475 6.49 -2.54 -13.92
N THR A 476 5.84 -3.47 -14.63
CA THR A 476 6.41 -4.11 -15.83
C THR A 476 6.53 -3.12 -17.00
N PHE A 477 5.57 -2.22 -17.19
CA PHE A 477 5.66 -1.11 -18.16
C PHE A 477 6.89 -0.22 -17.88
N VAL A 478 7.09 0.19 -16.62
CA VAL A 478 8.24 1.02 -16.22
C VAL A 478 9.57 0.28 -16.48
N ILE A 479 9.64 -1.02 -16.15
CA ILE A 479 10.83 -1.83 -16.48
C ILE A 479 11.04 -1.92 -17.99
N LEU A 480 9.98 -2.15 -18.79
CA LEU A 480 10.05 -2.20 -20.25
C LEU A 480 10.51 -0.89 -20.88
N GLU A 481 10.03 0.25 -20.40
CA GLU A 481 10.47 1.57 -20.86
C GLU A 481 11.96 1.81 -20.57
N VAL A 482 12.42 1.46 -19.36
CA VAL A 482 13.84 1.62 -19.00
C VAL A 482 14.72 0.64 -19.78
N VAL A 483 14.32 -0.63 -19.91
CA VAL A 483 15.01 -1.65 -20.74
C VAL A 483 15.12 -1.21 -22.20
N ARG A 484 14.04 -0.64 -22.76
CA ARG A 484 13.98 -0.09 -24.13
C ARG A 484 14.91 1.12 -24.30
N LYS A 485 14.87 2.05 -23.35
CA LYS A 485 15.58 3.34 -23.40
C LYS A 485 17.10 3.24 -23.18
N TYR A 486 17.55 2.18 -22.50
CA TYR A 486 18.96 1.91 -22.21
C TYR A 486 19.48 0.64 -22.88
N GLU A 487 18.76 0.15 -23.91
CA GLU A 487 19.13 -0.98 -24.78
C GLU A 487 19.63 -2.23 -24.03
N VAL A 488 19.03 -2.50 -22.86
CA VAL A 488 19.44 -3.56 -21.93
C VAL A 488 19.46 -4.90 -22.67
N PRO A 489 20.60 -5.63 -22.73
CA PRO A 489 20.76 -6.74 -23.68
C PRO A 489 19.80 -7.92 -23.51
N LEU A 490 19.23 -8.12 -22.32
CA LEU A 490 18.21 -9.13 -22.04
C LEU A 490 17.30 -8.71 -20.87
N PHE A 491 15.98 -8.83 -21.06
CA PHE A 491 14.99 -8.70 -19.99
C PHE A 491 14.21 -10.01 -19.83
N ILE A 492 14.17 -10.57 -18.63
CA ILE A 492 13.40 -11.77 -18.31
C ILE A 492 12.27 -11.43 -17.34
N HIS A 493 11.04 -11.78 -17.69
CA HIS A 493 9.87 -11.66 -16.82
C HIS A 493 9.45 -13.03 -16.27
N LEU A 494 9.37 -13.15 -14.94
CA LEU A 494 8.79 -14.33 -14.31
C LEU A 494 7.28 -14.15 -14.23
N SER A 495 6.58 -14.96 -15.00
CA SER A 495 5.12 -15.09 -15.00
C SER A 495 4.68 -16.32 -14.19
N THR A 496 3.62 -17.01 -14.57
CA THR A 496 3.08 -18.20 -13.86
C THR A 496 2.29 -19.07 -14.83
N ASP A 497 2.12 -20.35 -14.52
CA ASP A 497 1.15 -21.25 -15.15
C ASP A 497 -0.32 -20.84 -14.95
N GLU A 498 -0.65 -20.12 -13.87
CA GLU A 498 -2.03 -19.66 -13.60
C GLU A 498 -2.61 -18.76 -14.71
N VAL A 499 -1.79 -18.23 -15.63
CA VAL A 499 -2.25 -17.45 -16.80
C VAL A 499 -3.05 -18.28 -17.81
N TYR A 500 -2.86 -19.60 -17.82
CA TYR A 500 -3.59 -20.53 -18.70
C TYR A 500 -4.98 -20.91 -18.16
N GLY A 501 -5.25 -20.67 -16.88
CA GLY A 501 -6.48 -21.07 -16.19
C GLY A 501 -6.58 -22.58 -15.94
N ASP A 502 -7.79 -23.06 -15.65
CA ASP A 502 -8.07 -24.48 -15.43
C ASP A 502 -7.97 -25.32 -16.72
N LEU A 503 -7.46 -26.54 -16.59
CA LEU A 503 -7.23 -27.47 -17.71
C LEU A 503 -7.91 -28.83 -17.47
N PRO A 504 -8.59 -29.41 -18.48
CA PRO A 504 -9.13 -30.76 -18.37
C PRO A 504 -8.00 -31.79 -18.25
N GLU A 505 -8.31 -32.98 -17.72
CA GLU A 505 -7.33 -34.03 -17.40
C GLU A 505 -6.48 -34.48 -18.60
N ASN A 506 -7.01 -34.35 -19.82
CA ASN A 506 -6.36 -34.74 -21.08
C ASN A 506 -5.60 -33.60 -21.79
N ALA A 507 -5.41 -32.43 -21.16
CA ALA A 507 -4.70 -31.30 -21.76
C ALA A 507 -3.52 -30.82 -20.89
N SER A 508 -2.48 -30.30 -21.53
CA SER A 508 -1.38 -29.57 -20.91
C SER A 508 -1.07 -28.35 -21.77
N ALA A 509 -0.91 -27.17 -21.17
CA ALA A 509 -0.67 -25.94 -21.91
C ALA A 509 0.74 -25.92 -22.53
N SER A 510 0.86 -25.60 -23.83
CA SER A 510 2.10 -25.13 -24.43
C SER A 510 2.27 -23.63 -24.24
N GLU A 511 3.43 -23.07 -24.59
CA GLU A 511 3.66 -21.63 -24.52
C GLU A 511 2.69 -20.80 -25.37
N ASP A 512 2.17 -21.41 -26.44
CA ASP A 512 1.22 -20.84 -27.40
C ASP A 512 -0.25 -21.09 -27.00
N TYR A 513 -0.50 -21.76 -25.86
CA TYR A 513 -1.86 -22.03 -25.37
C TYR A 513 -2.58 -20.73 -24.95
N PRO A 514 -3.88 -20.56 -25.24
CA PRO A 514 -4.60 -19.33 -24.93
C PRO A 514 -4.57 -18.97 -23.43
N LEU A 515 -4.29 -17.70 -23.14
CA LEU A 515 -4.37 -17.17 -21.78
C LEU A 515 -5.84 -17.08 -21.34
N ARG A 516 -6.20 -17.77 -20.26
CA ARG A 516 -7.57 -17.82 -19.70
C ARG A 516 -7.55 -17.62 -18.17
N PRO A 517 -6.98 -16.52 -17.67
CA PRO A 517 -6.76 -16.31 -16.24
C PRO A 517 -8.08 -16.28 -15.45
N SER A 518 -8.18 -17.17 -14.46
CA SER A 518 -9.33 -17.36 -13.55
C SER A 518 -9.43 -16.35 -12.41
N SER A 519 -8.34 -15.64 -12.09
CA SER A 519 -8.30 -14.66 -11.01
C SER A 519 -7.62 -13.36 -11.48
N PRO A 520 -7.88 -12.19 -10.86
CA PRO A 520 -7.19 -10.98 -11.27
C PRO A 520 -5.67 -10.97 -10.99
N TYR A 521 -5.13 -11.95 -10.25
CA TYR A 521 -3.70 -12.15 -10.09
C TYR A 521 -3.14 -12.70 -11.39
N SER A 522 -3.64 -13.86 -11.84
CA SER A 522 -3.27 -14.42 -13.13
C SER A 522 -3.65 -13.50 -14.29
N ALA A 523 -4.72 -12.69 -14.18
CA ALA A 523 -5.05 -11.70 -15.19
C ALA A 523 -4.03 -10.56 -15.24
N SER A 524 -3.59 -10.03 -14.09
CA SER A 524 -2.53 -9.01 -14.06
C SER A 524 -1.18 -9.53 -14.58
N LYS A 525 -0.90 -10.84 -14.39
CA LYS A 525 0.28 -11.51 -14.95
C LYS A 525 0.13 -11.74 -16.46
N ALA A 526 -1.03 -12.19 -16.94
CA ALA A 526 -1.35 -12.29 -18.36
C ALA A 526 -1.30 -10.92 -19.07
N SER A 527 -1.76 -9.85 -18.41
CA SER A 527 -1.63 -8.47 -18.93
C SER A 527 -0.16 -8.02 -19.03
N ALA A 528 0.70 -8.42 -18.09
CA ALA A 528 2.14 -8.20 -18.18
C ALA A 528 2.76 -8.97 -19.36
N ASP A 529 2.45 -10.26 -19.51
CA ASP A 529 2.88 -11.09 -20.64
C ASP A 529 2.47 -10.49 -22.00
N LEU A 530 1.24 -10.00 -22.12
CA LEU A 530 0.72 -9.38 -23.35
C LEU A 530 1.41 -8.04 -23.65
N LEU A 531 1.66 -7.22 -22.62
CA LEU A 531 2.41 -5.96 -22.76
C LEU A 531 3.85 -6.22 -23.23
N ILE A 532 4.52 -7.23 -22.66
CA ILE A 532 5.88 -7.64 -23.03
C ILE A 532 5.94 -8.11 -24.50
N GLN A 533 4.97 -8.91 -24.95
CA GLN A 533 4.85 -9.32 -26.35
C GLN A 533 4.60 -8.14 -27.30
N GLY A 534 3.77 -7.18 -26.89
CA GLY A 534 3.59 -5.92 -27.60
C GLY A 534 4.90 -5.14 -27.74
N TYR A 535 5.67 -5.02 -26.65
CA TYR A 535 6.97 -4.34 -26.65
C TYR A 535 8.03 -5.06 -27.53
N ARG A 536 8.09 -6.39 -27.50
CA ARG A 536 8.90 -7.20 -28.44
C ARG A 536 8.56 -6.83 -29.88
N ARG A 537 7.27 -6.83 -30.24
CA ARG A 537 6.80 -6.65 -31.62
C ARG A 537 6.94 -5.21 -32.13
N THR A 538 6.72 -4.22 -31.27
CA THR A 538 6.71 -2.79 -31.66
C THR A 538 8.08 -2.14 -31.59
N TYR A 539 8.94 -2.54 -30.64
CA TYR A 539 10.22 -1.89 -30.38
C TYR A 539 11.43 -2.83 -30.40
N GLY A 540 11.25 -4.11 -30.75
CA GLY A 540 12.35 -5.08 -30.85
C GLY A 540 13.00 -5.47 -29.51
N VAL A 541 12.38 -5.12 -28.37
CA VAL A 541 12.99 -5.27 -27.04
C VAL A 541 13.41 -6.74 -26.79
N PRO A 542 14.66 -7.00 -26.34
CA PRO A 542 15.19 -8.35 -26.16
C PRO A 542 14.64 -9.02 -24.89
N VAL A 543 13.37 -9.42 -24.94
CA VAL A 543 12.63 -9.98 -23.81
C VAL A 543 12.57 -11.51 -23.82
N ILE A 544 12.41 -12.15 -22.67
CA ILE A 544 11.99 -13.56 -22.54
C ILE A 544 10.92 -13.63 -21.44
N ILE A 545 9.84 -14.36 -21.68
CA ILE A 545 8.82 -14.65 -20.66
C ILE A 545 9.03 -16.06 -20.14
N VAL A 546 8.97 -16.25 -18.83
CA VAL A 546 9.15 -17.56 -18.18
C VAL A 546 7.93 -17.88 -17.33
N ARG A 547 7.28 -19.03 -17.59
CA ARG A 547 6.08 -19.50 -16.88
C ARG A 547 6.43 -20.78 -16.09
N PRO A 548 6.84 -20.67 -14.82
CA PRO A 548 7.12 -21.82 -13.97
C PRO A 548 5.86 -22.32 -13.26
N CYS A 549 5.84 -23.61 -12.90
CA CYS A 549 4.77 -24.19 -12.09
C CYS A 549 4.94 -23.86 -10.59
N ASN A 550 4.13 -24.49 -9.72
CA ASN A 550 4.25 -24.30 -8.27
C ASN A 550 5.64 -24.71 -7.75
N ASN A 551 6.42 -23.70 -7.40
CA ASN A 551 7.74 -23.85 -6.82
C ASN A 551 7.66 -24.19 -5.33
N TYR A 552 8.63 -24.95 -4.82
CA TYR A 552 8.77 -25.24 -3.38
C TYR A 552 10.24 -25.40 -2.96
N GLY A 553 10.55 -25.05 -1.70
CA GLY A 553 11.91 -25.14 -1.18
C GLY A 553 12.23 -24.15 -0.05
N PRO A 554 13.53 -23.94 0.24
CA PRO A 554 14.02 -22.95 1.20
C PRO A 554 13.45 -21.53 0.99
N TYR A 555 13.23 -20.80 2.10
CA TYR A 555 12.71 -19.42 2.10
C TYR A 555 11.29 -19.23 1.53
N GLN A 556 10.51 -20.30 1.32
CA GLN A 556 9.10 -20.17 0.94
C GLN A 556 8.24 -19.72 2.14
N TYR A 557 7.34 -18.76 1.92
CA TYR A 557 6.56 -18.17 3.01
C TYR A 557 5.62 -19.20 3.68
N PRO A 558 5.51 -19.26 5.03
CA PRO A 558 4.77 -20.30 5.77
C PRO A 558 3.27 -20.45 5.45
N GLU A 559 2.65 -19.51 4.73
CA GLU A 559 1.27 -19.62 4.25
C GLU A 559 1.07 -20.74 3.20
N LYS A 560 2.10 -21.07 2.41
CA LYS A 560 2.00 -21.96 1.24
C LYS A 560 1.88 -23.43 1.67
N LEU A 561 1.23 -24.26 0.85
CA LEU A 561 0.83 -25.64 1.20
C LEU A 561 1.96 -26.47 1.83
N ILE A 562 3.14 -26.54 1.20
CA ILE A 562 4.26 -27.37 1.67
C ILE A 562 4.84 -26.82 2.99
N PRO A 563 5.28 -25.55 3.10
CA PRO A 563 5.70 -24.94 4.37
C PRO A 563 4.66 -25.05 5.49
N LYS A 564 3.39 -24.74 5.20
CA LYS A 564 2.29 -24.83 6.16
C LYS A 564 2.12 -26.25 6.69
N THR A 565 2.21 -27.25 5.81
CA THR A 565 2.13 -28.66 6.19
C THR A 565 3.29 -29.06 7.09
N ILE A 566 4.53 -28.75 6.71
CA ILE A 566 5.74 -29.10 7.48
C ILE A 566 5.68 -28.51 8.88
N ILE A 567 5.38 -27.21 9.00
CA ILE A 567 5.45 -26.53 10.30
C ILE A 567 4.22 -26.88 11.17
N ARG A 568 3.04 -27.16 10.60
CA ARG A 568 1.90 -27.71 11.39
C ARG A 568 2.16 -29.15 11.83
N ALA A 569 2.76 -29.99 10.99
CA ALA A 569 3.17 -31.35 11.34
C ALA A 569 4.25 -31.37 12.43
N LEU A 570 5.20 -30.42 12.43
CA LEU A 570 6.16 -30.22 13.53
C LEU A 570 5.46 -30.03 14.87
N HIS A 571 4.48 -29.13 14.91
CA HIS A 571 3.70 -28.79 16.11
C HIS A 571 2.50 -29.72 16.38
N ASN A 572 2.39 -30.87 15.68
CA ASN A 572 1.26 -31.81 15.78
C ASN A 572 -0.13 -31.17 15.59
N ARG A 573 -0.23 -30.07 14.84
CA ARG A 573 -1.50 -29.37 14.56
C ARG A 573 -2.18 -29.96 13.32
N PRO A 574 -3.53 -29.97 13.24
CA PRO A 574 -4.24 -30.49 12.07
C PRO A 574 -3.90 -29.70 10.80
N ILE A 575 -3.71 -30.37 9.67
CA ILE A 575 -3.32 -29.79 8.39
C ILE A 575 -4.56 -29.69 7.50
N PRO A 576 -4.97 -28.47 7.08
CA PRO A 576 -6.16 -28.30 6.26
C PRO A 576 -5.93 -28.70 4.80
N ILE A 577 -6.92 -29.36 4.22
CA ILE A 577 -7.01 -29.73 2.80
C ILE A 577 -8.33 -29.22 2.21
N TYR A 578 -8.24 -28.39 1.16
CA TYR A 578 -9.38 -27.66 0.60
C TYR A 578 -10.21 -28.63 -0.26
N GLY A 579 -11.53 -28.68 -0.04
CA GLY A 579 -12.41 -29.67 -0.66
C GLY A 579 -11.94 -31.10 -0.38
N LYS A 580 -11.87 -31.94 -1.43
CA LYS A 580 -11.29 -33.29 -1.34
C LYS A 580 -9.75 -33.29 -1.45
N GLY A 581 -9.13 -32.13 -1.67
CA GLY A 581 -7.71 -32.02 -2.00
C GLY A 581 -7.33 -32.65 -3.33
N ASP A 582 -8.31 -32.86 -4.20
CA ASP A 582 -8.19 -33.48 -5.53
C ASP A 582 -7.60 -32.53 -6.58
N GLN A 583 -7.46 -31.23 -6.27
CA GLN A 583 -6.87 -30.27 -7.19
C GLN A 583 -5.40 -30.61 -7.46
N VAL A 584 -5.04 -30.70 -8.74
CA VAL A 584 -3.73 -31.12 -9.24
C VAL A 584 -2.85 -29.90 -9.50
N ARG A 585 -1.60 -29.99 -9.04
CA ARG A 585 -0.54 -29.01 -9.29
C ARG A 585 0.73 -29.74 -9.71
N ASP A 586 1.50 -29.14 -10.61
CA ASP A 586 2.86 -29.58 -10.90
C ASP A 586 3.85 -28.88 -9.96
N TRP A 587 4.85 -29.61 -9.46
CA TRP A 587 5.73 -29.18 -8.37
C TRP A 587 7.21 -29.22 -8.74
N LEU A 588 7.83 -28.04 -8.79
CA LEU A 588 9.24 -27.86 -9.12
C LEU A 588 10.03 -27.46 -7.87
N PHE A 589 11.15 -28.13 -7.60
CA PHE A 589 12.04 -27.75 -6.51
C PHE A 589 12.82 -26.49 -6.90
N VAL A 590 12.95 -25.54 -5.97
CA VAL A 590 13.41 -24.18 -6.30
C VAL A 590 14.84 -24.12 -6.87
N GLU A 591 15.75 -25.02 -6.47
CA GLU A 591 17.10 -25.07 -7.08
C GLU A 591 17.05 -25.51 -8.56
N ASP A 592 16.18 -26.45 -8.92
CA ASP A 592 16.00 -26.90 -10.31
C ASP A 592 15.37 -25.81 -11.19
N PHE A 593 14.45 -25.02 -10.61
CA PHE A 593 13.93 -23.80 -11.25
C PHE A 593 15.04 -22.75 -11.46
N CYS A 594 15.93 -22.55 -10.49
CA CYS A 594 17.04 -21.60 -10.63
C CYS A 594 18.02 -22.04 -11.72
N GLU A 595 18.28 -23.34 -11.87
CA GLU A 595 19.05 -23.88 -12.99
C GLU A 595 18.34 -23.70 -14.33
N ALA A 596 17.03 -23.96 -14.41
CA ALA A 596 16.25 -23.73 -15.62
C ALA A 596 16.29 -22.25 -16.04
N LEU A 597 16.16 -21.33 -15.08
CA LEU A 597 16.20 -19.89 -15.33
C LEU A 597 17.57 -19.43 -15.79
N ASP A 598 18.67 -19.89 -15.18
CA ASP A 598 20.03 -19.57 -15.65
C ASP A 598 20.31 -20.15 -17.05
N LEU A 599 19.82 -21.35 -17.36
CA LEU A 599 19.91 -21.90 -18.71
C LEU A 599 19.14 -21.05 -19.73
N ILE A 600 17.96 -20.53 -19.37
CA ILE A 600 17.19 -19.61 -20.20
C ILE A 600 17.90 -18.25 -20.34
N VAL A 601 18.55 -17.73 -19.31
CA VAL A 601 19.42 -16.53 -19.40
C VAL A 601 20.52 -16.72 -20.45
N ARG A 602 21.14 -17.91 -20.51
CA ARG A 602 22.34 -18.17 -21.33
C ARG A 602 22.06 -18.71 -22.72
N LYS A 603 20.98 -19.48 -22.90
CA LYS A 603 20.64 -20.18 -24.16
C LYS A 603 19.22 -19.91 -24.67
N GLY A 604 18.39 -19.21 -23.89
CA GLY A 604 17.03 -18.88 -24.29
C GLY A 604 17.00 -17.97 -25.52
N ARG A 605 16.11 -18.26 -26.48
CA ARG A 605 15.93 -17.43 -27.67
C ARG A 605 15.20 -16.15 -27.29
N LYS A 606 15.82 -15.00 -27.55
CA LYS A 606 15.20 -13.68 -27.34
C LYS A 606 13.87 -13.57 -28.10
N GLY A 607 12.87 -13.09 -27.39
CA GLY A 607 11.49 -12.96 -27.80
C GLY A 607 10.59 -14.12 -27.40
N GLU A 608 11.14 -15.29 -27.09
CA GLU A 608 10.34 -16.48 -26.78
C GLU A 608 9.73 -16.46 -25.37
N ILE A 609 8.74 -17.34 -25.21
CA ILE A 609 8.20 -17.77 -23.93
C ILE A 609 8.79 -19.15 -23.63
N TYR A 610 9.04 -19.45 -22.36
CA TYR A 610 9.43 -20.79 -21.88
C TYR A 610 8.55 -21.22 -20.71
N ASN A 611 7.87 -22.35 -20.86
CA ASN A 611 7.25 -23.07 -19.76
C ASN A 611 8.32 -23.82 -18.96
N ILE A 612 8.19 -23.86 -17.62
CA ILE A 612 9.05 -24.67 -16.75
C ILE A 612 8.17 -25.57 -15.85
N PRO A 613 7.72 -26.72 -16.37
CA PRO A 613 7.06 -27.74 -15.55
C PRO A 613 8.05 -28.39 -14.56
N GLY A 614 7.50 -28.90 -13.47
CA GLY A 614 8.17 -29.77 -12.51
C GLY A 614 8.17 -31.25 -12.92
N PHE A 615 7.32 -31.64 -13.90
CA PHE A 615 7.06 -33.04 -14.28
C PHE A 615 6.63 -33.94 -13.10
N ASN A 616 6.03 -33.33 -12.09
CA ASN A 616 5.64 -33.89 -10.81
C ASN A 616 4.19 -33.50 -10.46
N GLU A 617 3.24 -33.71 -11.38
CA GLU A 617 1.80 -33.51 -11.08
C GLU A 617 1.37 -34.33 -9.86
N LYS A 618 0.85 -33.67 -8.83
CA LYS A 618 0.32 -34.27 -7.59
C LYS A 618 -0.95 -33.53 -7.18
N ARG A 619 -1.93 -34.30 -6.67
CA ARG A 619 -3.07 -33.74 -5.96
C ARG A 619 -2.61 -33.18 -4.61
N ASN A 620 -3.19 -32.06 -4.16
CA ASN A 620 -2.86 -31.43 -2.87
C ASN A 620 -2.86 -32.42 -1.69
N ILE A 621 -3.82 -33.35 -1.66
CA ILE A 621 -3.92 -34.39 -0.64
C ILE A 621 -2.71 -35.34 -0.61
N ASP A 622 -2.11 -35.66 -1.75
CA ASP A 622 -0.99 -36.60 -1.85
C ASP A 622 0.34 -35.95 -1.49
N VAL A 623 0.48 -34.64 -1.74
CA VAL A 623 1.59 -33.82 -1.22
C VAL A 623 1.63 -33.86 0.30
N VAL A 624 0.48 -33.64 0.96
CA VAL A 624 0.39 -33.64 2.43
C VAL A 624 0.65 -35.04 3.01
N LYS A 625 0.09 -36.09 2.39
CA LYS A 625 0.39 -37.49 2.78
C LYS A 625 1.88 -37.82 2.64
N ALA A 626 2.57 -37.31 1.61
CA ALA A 626 4.00 -37.53 1.43
C ALA A 626 4.82 -36.84 2.53
N ILE A 627 4.52 -35.58 2.87
CA ILE A 627 5.22 -34.84 3.93
C ILE A 627 5.01 -35.52 5.29
N LEU A 628 3.78 -35.90 5.64
CA LEU A 628 3.48 -36.59 6.90
C LEU A 628 4.25 -37.91 7.04
N LYS A 629 4.30 -38.73 5.97
CA LYS A 629 5.12 -39.96 5.94
C LYS A 629 6.62 -39.67 6.11
N LEU A 630 7.15 -38.66 5.43
CA LEU A 630 8.57 -38.29 5.51
C LEU A 630 8.97 -37.73 6.89
N MET A 631 8.03 -37.16 7.63
CA MET A 631 8.23 -36.63 8.99
C MET A 631 7.86 -37.63 10.10
N ASN A 632 7.47 -38.86 9.75
CA ASN A 632 6.91 -39.87 10.67
C ASN A 632 5.76 -39.34 11.56
N LYS A 633 4.77 -38.72 10.91
CA LYS A 633 3.57 -38.13 11.55
C LYS A 633 2.30 -38.82 11.06
N PRO A 634 1.27 -38.99 11.93
CA PRO A 634 0.09 -39.75 11.59
C PRO A 634 -0.81 -39.01 10.58
N LEU A 635 -1.45 -39.76 9.67
CA LEU A 635 -2.35 -39.21 8.66
C LEU A 635 -3.66 -38.65 9.25
N SER A 636 -3.98 -38.94 10.51
CA SER A 636 -5.08 -38.34 11.26
C SER A 636 -4.91 -36.84 11.52
N LEU A 637 -3.73 -36.26 11.27
CA LEU A 637 -3.57 -34.81 11.23
C LEU A 637 -4.26 -34.17 10.03
N ILE A 638 -4.60 -34.90 8.96
CA ILE A 638 -5.26 -34.30 7.78
C ILE A 638 -6.73 -33.97 8.13
N LYS A 639 -7.12 -32.70 7.94
CA LYS A 639 -8.49 -32.22 8.11
C LYS A 639 -9.03 -31.68 6.79
N HIS A 640 -10.10 -32.30 6.29
CA HIS A 640 -10.85 -31.78 5.15
C HIS A 640 -11.70 -30.58 5.54
N VAL A 641 -11.75 -29.61 4.65
CA VAL A 641 -12.37 -28.29 4.82
C VAL A 641 -12.96 -27.86 3.48
N ALA A 642 -13.80 -26.81 3.41
CA ALA A 642 -14.45 -26.41 2.16
C ALA A 642 -13.45 -26.06 1.04
N ASP A 643 -13.92 -25.91 -0.21
CA ASP A 643 -13.06 -25.41 -1.29
C ASP A 643 -13.14 -23.87 -1.43
N ARG A 644 -12.13 -23.25 -2.04
CA ARG A 644 -12.08 -21.80 -2.27
C ARG A 644 -12.86 -21.40 -3.54
N PRO A 645 -13.44 -20.20 -3.60
CA PRO A 645 -14.01 -19.67 -4.85
C PRO A 645 -12.96 -19.62 -5.96
N GLY A 646 -13.35 -19.93 -7.21
CA GLY A 646 -12.45 -19.90 -8.36
C GLY A 646 -11.25 -20.85 -8.25
N HIS A 647 -11.40 -22.01 -7.59
CA HIS A 647 -10.30 -22.97 -7.50
C HIS A 647 -10.16 -23.78 -8.79
N ASP A 648 -9.29 -23.33 -9.69
CA ASP A 648 -8.89 -24.11 -10.87
C ASP A 648 -8.43 -25.51 -10.45
N ARG A 649 -9.02 -26.54 -11.05
CA ARG A 649 -8.85 -27.93 -10.63
C ARG A 649 -7.50 -28.50 -10.99
N ARG A 650 -6.92 -28.14 -12.14
CA ARG A 650 -5.62 -28.64 -12.60
C ARG A 650 -4.83 -27.60 -13.38
N TYR A 651 -3.59 -27.38 -12.95
CA TYR A 651 -2.56 -26.74 -13.78
C TYR A 651 -1.61 -27.80 -14.31
N SER A 652 -1.26 -27.70 -15.59
CA SER A 652 -0.34 -28.59 -16.29
C SER A 652 0.20 -27.90 -17.54
N MET A 653 1.47 -28.12 -17.86
CA MET A 653 2.07 -27.56 -19.06
C MET A 653 3.13 -28.49 -19.65
N VAL A 654 3.25 -28.46 -20.97
CA VAL A 654 4.40 -29.08 -21.66
C VAL A 654 5.62 -28.19 -21.50
N GLY A 655 6.80 -28.81 -21.47
CA GLY A 655 8.10 -28.15 -21.28
C GLY A 655 9.02 -28.29 -22.48
N ASP A 656 8.48 -28.50 -23.68
CA ASP A 656 9.26 -28.96 -24.82
C ASP A 656 10.34 -27.95 -25.23
N LYS A 657 10.08 -26.64 -25.10
CA LYS A 657 11.09 -25.60 -25.34
C LYS A 657 12.25 -25.63 -24.33
N ILE A 658 11.99 -25.89 -23.03
CA ILE A 658 13.05 -25.98 -22.01
C ILE A 658 13.79 -27.33 -22.06
N VAL A 659 13.10 -28.41 -22.43
CA VAL A 659 13.71 -29.72 -22.72
C VAL A 659 14.62 -29.64 -23.95
N ALA A 660 14.24 -28.88 -24.98
CA ALA A 660 15.07 -28.64 -26.16
C ALA A 660 16.34 -27.80 -25.87
N LEU A 661 16.38 -27.01 -24.79
CA LEU A 661 17.63 -26.39 -24.31
C LEU A 661 18.55 -27.37 -23.55
N GLY A 662 18.08 -28.59 -23.29
CA GLY A 662 18.79 -29.66 -22.59
C GLY A 662 18.48 -29.79 -21.09
N TRP A 663 17.43 -29.14 -20.58
CA TRP A 663 17.08 -29.20 -19.16
C TRP A 663 15.92 -30.16 -18.85
N LYS A 664 16.06 -30.87 -17.72
CA LYS A 664 15.00 -31.54 -16.97
C LYS A 664 15.33 -31.37 -15.48
N PRO A 665 14.34 -31.35 -14.57
CA PRO A 665 14.62 -31.26 -13.14
C PRO A 665 15.39 -32.50 -12.67
N LYS A 666 16.46 -32.28 -11.91
CA LYS A 666 17.36 -33.29 -11.35
C LYS A 666 16.87 -33.79 -10.00
N THR A 667 16.33 -32.92 -9.15
CA THR A 667 15.86 -33.32 -7.82
C THR A 667 14.57 -34.14 -7.94
N LYS A 668 14.62 -35.41 -7.52
CA LYS A 668 13.44 -36.28 -7.48
C LYS A 668 12.45 -35.76 -6.42
N TRP A 669 11.15 -35.86 -6.68
CA TRP A 669 10.08 -35.37 -5.78
C TRP A 669 10.30 -35.62 -4.28
N ILE A 670 10.59 -36.87 -3.90
CA ILE A 670 10.81 -37.26 -2.51
C ILE A 670 12.11 -36.68 -1.93
N GLU A 671 13.14 -36.51 -2.76
CA GLU A 671 14.40 -35.87 -2.37
C GLU A 671 14.22 -34.37 -2.13
N GLY A 672 13.49 -33.67 -3.02
CA GLY A 672 13.18 -32.26 -2.88
C GLY A 672 12.31 -31.98 -1.66
N LEU A 673 11.32 -32.84 -1.40
CA LEU A 673 10.56 -32.78 -0.14
C LEU A 673 11.47 -32.98 1.09
N ARG A 674 12.40 -33.95 1.07
CA ARG A 674 13.37 -34.14 2.17
C ARG A 674 14.28 -32.93 2.36
N LYS A 675 14.86 -32.36 1.29
CA LYS A 675 15.64 -31.10 1.33
C LYS A 675 14.84 -29.97 1.97
N THR A 676 13.58 -29.81 1.53
CA THR A 676 12.66 -28.78 2.04
C THR A 676 12.34 -28.99 3.53
N ILE A 677 11.92 -30.20 3.92
CA ILE A 677 11.65 -30.57 5.33
C ILE A 677 12.88 -30.27 6.20
N ASN A 678 14.06 -30.77 5.82
CA ASN A 678 15.29 -30.56 6.58
C ASN A 678 15.65 -29.07 6.69
N TRP A 679 15.41 -28.27 5.65
CA TRP A 679 15.62 -26.83 5.71
C TRP A 679 14.69 -26.16 6.74
N TYR A 680 13.40 -26.50 6.77
CA TYR A 680 12.48 -25.99 7.79
C TYR A 680 12.82 -26.50 9.20
N LEU A 681 13.24 -27.76 9.36
CA LEU A 681 13.70 -28.27 10.67
C LEU A 681 14.85 -27.41 11.23
N ASN A 682 15.83 -27.07 10.40
CA ASN A 682 17.06 -26.41 10.83
C ASN A 682 16.96 -24.87 10.87
N ASN A 683 16.11 -24.25 10.05
CA ASN A 683 16.01 -22.78 9.92
C ASN A 683 14.84 -22.17 10.72
N ALA A 684 14.65 -22.66 11.95
CA ALA A 684 13.63 -22.17 12.87
C ALA A 684 13.74 -20.65 13.13
N TRP A 685 14.95 -20.09 13.09
CA TRP A 685 15.19 -18.64 13.19
C TRP A 685 14.47 -17.83 12.11
N TRP A 686 14.28 -18.39 10.92
CA TRP A 686 13.72 -17.68 9.77
C TRP A 686 12.19 -17.67 9.75
N TRP A 687 11.55 -18.82 10.04
CA TRP A 687 10.09 -18.96 9.99
C TRP A 687 9.38 -18.76 11.32
N LYS A 688 10.01 -18.94 12.49
CA LYS A 688 9.32 -18.66 13.78
C LYS A 688 8.77 -17.23 13.85
N PRO A 689 9.50 -16.18 13.42
CA PRO A 689 8.96 -14.81 13.36
C PRO A 689 7.80 -14.61 12.37
N LEU A 690 7.55 -15.57 11.46
CA LEU A 690 6.48 -15.52 10.46
C LEU A 690 5.22 -16.30 10.87
N LEU A 691 5.24 -17.05 11.99
CA LEU A 691 4.08 -17.87 12.41
C LEU A 691 2.97 -17.06 13.11
N THR A 692 3.22 -15.78 13.38
CA THR A 692 2.20 -14.80 13.79
C THR A 692 1.21 -14.48 12.67
N ASP A 693 1.47 -14.94 11.45
CA ASP A 693 0.52 -14.88 10.34
C ASP A 693 -0.60 -15.92 10.52
N LYS A 694 -1.86 -15.45 10.54
CA LYS A 694 -3.00 -16.36 10.67
C LYS A 694 -3.25 -17.26 9.46
N TYR A 695 -2.67 -17.00 8.29
CA TYR A 695 -2.73 -17.94 7.16
C TYR A 695 -1.96 -19.22 7.46
N PHE A 696 -0.99 -19.17 8.37
CA PHE A 696 -0.39 -20.35 8.97
C PHE A 696 -1.28 -20.95 10.09
N MET A 697 -1.82 -20.12 11.00
CA MET A 697 -2.58 -20.59 12.18
C MET A 697 -3.99 -21.14 11.87
N SER A 698 -4.71 -20.58 10.90
CA SER A 698 -6.08 -20.97 10.55
C SER A 698 -6.12 -22.25 9.73
N GLU A 699 -7.14 -23.07 9.97
CA GLU A 699 -7.47 -24.23 9.15
C GLU A 699 -8.22 -23.81 7.88
N THR A 700 -9.16 -22.87 7.97
CA THR A 700 -10.06 -22.54 6.85
C THR A 700 -10.07 -21.07 6.42
N PRO A 701 -8.91 -20.51 6.01
CA PRO A 701 -8.76 -19.10 5.61
C PRO A 701 -9.58 -18.59 4.39
N TRP A 702 -10.71 -19.19 4.03
CA TRP A 702 -11.73 -18.69 3.08
C TRP A 702 -13.17 -19.01 3.50
N GLU A 703 -13.41 -19.83 4.53
CA GLU A 703 -14.76 -20.30 4.89
C GLU A 703 -15.65 -19.26 5.57
N THR A 704 -15.09 -18.26 6.25
CA THR A 704 -15.85 -17.29 7.09
C THR A 704 -16.64 -16.25 6.29
N THR A 705 -17.18 -16.65 5.12
CA THR A 705 -17.90 -15.78 4.18
C THR A 705 -19.01 -16.50 3.37
N ILE A 706 -19.38 -17.75 3.67
CA ILE A 706 -20.41 -18.50 2.88
C ILE A 706 -21.64 -18.88 3.72
N LYS A 707 -22.42 -17.89 4.16
CA LYS A 707 -23.87 -17.98 4.46
C LYS A 707 -24.50 -16.57 4.42
N GLY A 708 -25.59 -16.41 3.66
CA GLY A 708 -26.38 -15.17 3.58
C GLY A 708 -25.93 -14.26 2.45
#